data_AF-A0A937TAP0-F1
#
_entry.id   AF-A0A937TAP0-F1
#
_cell.length_a   1.000
_cell.length_b   1.000
_cell.length_c   1.000
_cell.angle_alpha   90.00
_cell.angle_beta   90.00
_cell.angle_gamma   90.00
#
_symmetry.space_group_name_H-M   'P 1'
#
loop_
_entity.id
_entity.type
_entity.pdbx_description
1 polymer ?
#
loop_
_entity_poly.entity_id
_entity_poly.type
_entity_poly.pdbx_seq_one_letter_code
_entity_poly.pdbx_strand_id
1 'polypeptide(L)'
;MKNGKVVKEIGFTAEAQERDRRSRPSTKWRIAHKLTLASVLMILLTLVAGGVGLWQVFAIGQAIGDAREKEQQLAWSLEMLAGGHRLVAALDRMLLTQDPLLASTEVATSLGTLKAYMGILQESGGEVGALGFLEEIQVAYGELRQAVSEVDVLARQELWTEAGVALAQKVRPANRHMGLLLRRLVQQADRDVEAAAASTQVVVREAALLLAVLVVLTTAVALGWRQFVFRGLSLSISELRQGVARISSGDLEYKLDVRTGDEVEELGDEFNKMAEDLAGLIGSLEQRVAARTRGLQMAAEVARATTSVLVPNELLGQTVDLVRERFNLYYVGLFLLDEERRFAMLRAGTGEAGQSMMEQGHRLEVGGESMIGWCTARGEARIALDIGEEVIHFDNPLLPETRSEMALPLRSRERVIGAMTVQSVEEAAFDEADIAVMQTVADQVAVAIDNARLFAETQAALEEVEVAHRRYLREAWTGYLPTVRETSYETGHPGAAPLGDTMLSGIRQAVERQSAMALTVNGDEGEMGYSTLVAPIALRGEIIGVLGIYDDDEARQWTDDEIAIIEAVAERLALAAENLRLLDETQRRATRERLVSQITARVRASMDVDTILQTAVRELGRALGTDRAFVQLSTGAQAQSATTAAEQSGNERQ
;
A
#
# COMPACT_ATOMS: atom_id res chain seq x y z
N MET A 1 -51.34 26.71 26.35
CA MET A 1 -50.95 27.60 27.47
C MET A 1 -49.66 27.06 28.08
N LYS A 2 -48.65 27.95 28.28
CA LYS A 2 -47.63 28.03 29.36
C LYS A 2 -47.17 26.74 30.08
N ASN A 3 -45.93 26.54 30.54
CA ASN A 3 -44.56 27.08 30.39
C ASN A 3 -43.69 26.24 31.38
N GLY A 4 -42.40 25.99 31.08
CA GLY A 4 -41.35 25.72 32.09
C GLY A 4 -40.62 24.37 31.96
N LYS A 5 -39.45 24.31 31.30
CA LYS A 5 -38.07 24.31 31.88
C LYS A 5 -37.77 23.03 32.70
N VAL A 6 -36.78 22.19 32.39
CA VAL A 6 -35.33 22.45 32.18
C VAL A 6 -34.70 21.22 31.49
N VAL A 7 -33.97 21.37 30.37
CA VAL A 7 -32.75 20.58 30.06
C VAL A 7 -31.81 21.43 29.18
N LYS A 8 -30.68 21.82 29.75
CA LYS A 8 -29.35 22.08 29.14
C LYS A 8 -28.49 20.90 29.64
N GLU A 9 -27.54 20.28 28.96
CA GLU A 9 -26.46 20.79 28.11
C GLU A 9 -25.70 19.53 27.62
N ILE A 10 -25.51 19.31 26.30
CA ILE A 10 -24.23 18.92 25.69
C ILE A 10 -24.29 19.46 24.26
N GLY A 11 -23.60 20.58 24.03
CA GLY A 11 -23.70 21.38 22.82
C GLY A 11 -22.85 20.85 21.68
N PHE A 12 -23.51 20.37 20.64
CA PHE A 12 -23.00 20.44 19.26
C PHE A 12 -23.08 21.89 18.77
N THR A 13 -22.06 22.68 19.09
CA THR A 13 -21.83 24.00 18.46
C THR A 13 -20.34 24.17 18.21
N ALA A 14 -19.82 23.50 17.19
CA ALA A 14 -18.47 23.74 16.69
C ALA A 14 -18.36 23.82 15.15
N GLU A 15 -19.45 23.64 14.40
CA GLU A 15 -19.38 23.65 12.92
C GLU A 15 -19.83 24.96 12.25
N ALA A 16 -20.33 25.94 13.02
CA ALA A 16 -20.85 27.19 12.44
C ALA A 16 -19.95 28.42 12.66
N GLN A 17 -18.81 28.28 13.37
CA GLN A 17 -17.96 29.43 13.74
C GLN A 17 -16.56 29.43 13.10
N GLU A 18 -16.20 28.40 12.34
CA GLU A 18 -14.89 28.30 11.66
C GLU A 18 -14.90 28.82 10.21
N ARG A 19 -16.08 29.11 9.64
CA ARG A 19 -16.20 29.51 8.22
C ARG A 19 -15.97 30.99 7.93
N ASP A 20 -15.76 31.83 8.94
CA ASP A 20 -15.74 33.29 8.80
C ASP A 20 -14.43 33.96 9.27
N ARG A 21 -13.32 33.20 9.39
CA ARG A 21 -11.99 33.75 9.75
C ARG A 21 -10.95 33.73 8.63
N ARG A 22 -11.26 33.21 7.44
CA ARG A 22 -10.36 33.24 6.27
C ARG A 22 -10.79 34.27 5.22
N SER A 23 -10.77 35.54 5.59
CA SER A 23 -10.74 36.63 4.61
C SER A 23 -10.18 37.90 5.23
N ARG A 24 -8.99 37.82 5.82
CA ARG A 24 -8.11 39.00 5.79
C ARG A 24 -7.51 39.02 4.39
N PRO A 25 -7.84 39.99 3.51
CA PRO A 25 -7.11 40.12 2.26
C PRO A 25 -5.66 40.36 2.64
N SER A 26 -4.77 39.42 2.35
CA SER A 26 -3.35 39.69 2.41
C SER A 26 -3.12 40.83 1.43
N THR A 27 -2.81 42.01 1.96
CA THR A 27 -2.44 43.21 1.20
C THR A 27 -1.10 43.06 0.48
N LYS A 28 -0.63 41.81 0.30
CA LYS A 28 0.63 41.45 -0.31
C LYS A 28 0.34 40.75 -1.63
N TRP A 29 1.06 41.20 -2.65
CA TRP A 29 0.83 40.80 -4.03
C TRP A 29 1.11 39.31 -4.23
N ARG A 30 0.15 38.60 -4.80
CA ARG A 30 0.33 37.25 -5.36
C ARG A 30 1.53 37.20 -6.31
N ILE A 31 2.19 36.05 -6.42
CA ILE A 31 3.36 35.89 -7.31
C ILE A 31 2.98 36.23 -8.75
N ALA A 32 1.80 35.80 -9.20
CA ALA A 32 1.26 36.13 -10.52
C ALA A 32 1.14 37.65 -10.73
N HIS A 33 0.66 38.40 -9.73
CA HIS A 33 0.51 39.85 -9.84
C HIS A 33 1.86 40.57 -9.89
N LYS A 34 2.85 40.09 -9.12
CA LYS A 34 4.24 40.62 -9.17
C LYS A 34 4.86 40.40 -10.55
N LEU A 35 4.64 39.23 -11.17
CA LEU A 35 5.12 38.92 -12.51
C LEU A 35 4.40 39.73 -13.59
N THR A 36 3.07 39.86 -13.52
CA THR A 36 2.33 40.66 -14.50
C THR A 36 2.70 42.14 -14.45
N LEU A 37 2.89 42.69 -13.25
CA LEU A 37 3.34 44.08 -13.10
C LEU A 37 4.73 44.29 -13.72
N ALA A 38 5.63 43.33 -13.55
CA ALA A 38 6.95 43.32 -14.18
C ALA A 38 6.85 43.40 -15.70
N SER A 39 6.02 42.53 -16.29
CA SER A 39 5.82 42.44 -17.72
C SER A 39 5.23 43.73 -18.28
N VAL A 40 4.21 44.28 -17.60
CA VAL A 40 3.59 45.56 -18.00
C VAL A 40 4.59 46.70 -17.92
N LEU A 41 5.39 46.79 -16.85
CA LEU A 41 6.41 47.83 -16.70
C LEU A 41 7.48 47.73 -17.79
N MET A 42 7.93 46.51 -18.11
CA MET A 42 8.90 46.28 -19.19
C MET A 42 8.32 46.64 -20.57
N ILE A 43 7.07 46.30 -20.85
CA ILE A 43 6.39 46.67 -22.09
C ILE A 43 6.26 48.19 -22.21
N LEU A 44 5.84 48.87 -21.14
CA LEU A 44 5.75 50.34 -21.10
C LEU A 44 7.11 51.01 -21.36
N LEU A 45 8.17 50.53 -20.70
CA LEU A 45 9.53 51.02 -20.93
C LEU A 45 10.00 50.79 -22.38
N THR A 46 9.67 49.63 -22.96
CA THR A 46 9.99 49.32 -24.35
C THR A 46 9.22 50.22 -25.33
N LEU A 47 7.95 50.53 -25.05
CA LEU A 47 7.14 51.44 -25.86
C LEU A 47 7.66 52.87 -25.80
N VAL A 48 8.02 53.37 -24.61
CA VAL A 48 8.66 54.68 -24.45
C VAL A 48 9.98 54.74 -25.22
N ALA A 49 10.78 53.66 -25.16
CA ALA A 49 12.01 53.55 -25.92
C ALA A 49 11.78 53.62 -27.44
N GLY A 50 10.80 52.88 -27.94
CA GLY A 50 10.40 52.92 -29.34
C GLY A 50 9.93 54.31 -29.77
N GLY A 51 9.14 54.99 -28.94
CA GLY A 51 8.67 56.35 -29.20
C GLY A 51 9.80 57.37 -29.30
N VAL A 52 10.76 57.33 -28.37
CA VAL A 52 11.96 58.19 -28.41
C VAL A 52 12.79 57.90 -29.66
N GLY A 53 12.99 56.62 -30.01
CA GLY A 53 13.71 56.25 -31.23
C GLY A 53 13.06 56.77 -32.50
N LEU A 54 11.73 56.71 -32.60
CA LEU A 54 10.99 57.23 -33.75
C LEU A 54 11.15 58.75 -33.89
N TRP A 55 11.04 59.48 -32.78
CA TRP A 55 11.25 60.93 -32.74
C TRP A 55 12.68 61.31 -33.15
N GLN A 56 13.69 60.55 -32.73
CA GLN A 56 15.08 60.78 -33.12
C GLN A 56 15.31 60.64 -34.63
N VAL A 57 14.78 59.56 -35.23
CA VAL A 57 14.88 59.36 -36.69
C VAL A 57 14.27 60.54 -37.45
N PHE A 58 13.12 61.03 -36.97
CA PHE A 58 12.47 62.20 -37.56
C PHE A 58 13.30 63.48 -37.42
N ALA A 59 13.79 63.78 -36.21
CA ALA A 59 14.58 64.99 -35.93
C ALA A 59 15.90 65.02 -36.70
N ILE A 60 16.60 63.88 -36.79
CA ILE A 60 17.83 63.76 -37.59
C ILE A 60 17.51 63.92 -39.08
N GLY A 61 16.41 63.32 -39.55
CA GLY A 61 15.95 63.45 -40.93
C GLY A 61 15.69 64.90 -41.34
N GLN A 62 15.04 65.69 -40.48
CA GLN A 62 14.82 67.12 -40.72
C GLN A 62 16.13 67.90 -40.77
N ALA A 63 17.01 67.70 -39.78
CA ALA A 63 18.29 68.42 -39.72
C ALA A 63 19.19 68.14 -40.95
N ILE A 64 19.22 66.89 -41.44
CA ILE A 64 19.92 66.53 -42.68
C ILE A 64 19.28 67.19 -43.90
N GLY A 65 17.95 67.26 -43.95
CA GLY A 65 17.20 67.94 -45.01
C GLY A 65 17.58 69.42 -45.11
N ASP A 66 17.52 70.13 -43.99
CA ASP A 66 17.85 71.55 -43.89
C ASP A 66 19.31 71.83 -44.28
N ALA A 67 20.25 70.98 -43.83
CA ALA A 67 21.66 71.11 -44.19
C ALA A 67 21.88 70.92 -45.70
N ARG A 68 21.20 69.95 -46.31
CA ARG A 68 21.31 69.68 -47.75
C ARG A 68 20.74 70.81 -48.60
N GLU A 69 19.64 71.41 -48.17
CA GLU A 69 19.04 72.56 -48.85
C GLU A 69 20.00 73.76 -48.87
N LYS A 70 20.64 74.06 -47.74
CA LYS A 70 21.63 75.14 -47.63
C LYS A 70 22.91 74.87 -48.44
N GLU A 71 23.36 73.62 -48.49
CA GLU A 71 24.49 73.21 -49.34
C GLU A 71 24.19 73.41 -50.83
N GLN A 72 22.96 73.13 -51.27
CA GLN A 72 22.52 73.39 -52.64
C GLN A 72 22.46 74.89 -52.98
N GLN A 73 21.97 75.72 -52.06
CA GLN A 73 21.98 77.18 -52.22
C GLN A 73 23.40 77.75 -52.37
N LEU A 74 24.36 77.24 -51.60
CA LEU A 74 25.78 77.59 -51.75
C LEU A 74 26.31 77.17 -53.13
N ALA A 75 25.99 75.97 -53.61
CA ALA A 75 26.42 75.50 -54.92
C ALA A 75 25.88 76.38 -56.06
N TRP A 76 24.60 76.78 -56.02
CA TRP A 76 23.99 77.64 -57.05
C TRP A 76 24.55 79.06 -57.05
N SER A 77 24.82 79.63 -55.86
CA SER A 77 25.41 80.97 -55.74
C SER A 77 26.85 81.01 -56.27
N LEU A 78 27.65 79.95 -56.06
CA LEU A 78 28.97 79.79 -56.68
C LEU A 78 28.90 79.68 -58.21
N GLU A 79 27.93 78.92 -58.73
CA GLU A 79 27.76 78.74 -60.18
C GLU A 79 27.31 80.05 -60.87
N MET A 80 26.50 80.88 -60.22
CA MET A 80 26.18 82.24 -60.68
C MET A 80 27.42 83.13 -60.75
N LEU A 81 28.29 83.07 -59.74
CA LEU A 81 29.54 83.83 -59.73
C LEU A 81 30.45 83.41 -60.89
N ALA A 82 30.56 82.10 -61.16
CA ALA A 82 31.26 81.56 -62.32
C ALA A 82 30.59 81.97 -63.65
N GLY A 83 29.25 82.05 -63.68
CA GLY A 83 28.47 82.52 -64.84
C GLY A 83 28.80 83.96 -65.24
N GLY A 84 28.94 84.86 -64.27
CA GLY A 84 29.33 86.26 -64.51
C GLY A 84 30.75 86.38 -65.10
N HIS A 85 31.68 85.55 -64.65
CA HIS A 85 33.02 85.48 -65.24
C HIS A 85 33.01 84.94 -66.67
N ARG A 86 32.23 83.88 -66.95
CA ARG A 86 32.04 83.33 -68.30
C ARG A 86 31.43 84.36 -69.25
N LEU A 87 30.47 85.15 -68.79
CA LEU A 87 29.83 86.21 -69.57
C LEU A 87 30.83 87.29 -70.01
N VAL A 88 31.66 87.79 -69.09
CA VAL A 88 32.69 88.80 -69.44
C VAL A 88 33.74 88.21 -70.37
N ALA A 89 34.17 86.97 -70.14
CA ALA A 89 35.12 86.29 -71.03
C ALA A 89 34.55 86.09 -72.45
N ALA A 90 33.26 85.77 -72.57
CA ALA A 90 32.58 85.66 -73.86
C ALA A 90 32.53 87.01 -74.59
N LEU A 91 32.28 88.11 -73.88
CA LEU A 91 32.30 89.46 -74.43
C LEU A 91 33.70 89.93 -74.82
N ASP A 92 34.71 89.65 -74.00
CA ASP A 92 36.12 89.93 -74.34
C ASP A 92 36.52 89.15 -75.61
N ARG A 93 36.14 87.86 -75.71
CA ARG A 93 36.36 87.06 -76.93
C ARG A 93 35.65 87.67 -78.14
N MET A 94 34.38 88.05 -77.99
CA MET A 94 33.58 88.67 -79.05
C MET A 94 34.22 89.95 -79.58
N LEU A 95 34.76 90.80 -78.70
CA LEU A 95 35.46 92.03 -79.10
C LEU A 95 36.83 91.75 -79.73
N LEU A 96 37.55 90.72 -79.26
CA LEU A 96 38.85 90.33 -79.82
C LEU A 96 38.72 89.69 -81.20
N THR A 97 37.70 88.87 -81.41
CA THR A 97 37.44 88.20 -82.70
C THR A 97 36.59 89.04 -83.65
N GLN A 98 35.97 90.12 -83.15
CA GLN A 98 35.03 90.96 -83.89
C GLN A 98 33.91 90.15 -84.57
N ASP A 99 33.46 89.09 -83.89
CA ASP A 99 32.42 88.19 -84.40
C ASP A 99 31.10 88.40 -83.66
N PRO A 100 30.10 89.05 -84.27
CA PRO A 100 28.80 89.28 -83.64
C PRO A 100 27.98 88.00 -83.42
N LEU A 101 28.33 86.86 -84.05
CA LEU A 101 27.65 85.58 -83.81
C LEU A 101 27.87 85.08 -82.37
N LEU A 102 29.00 85.46 -81.74
CA LEU A 102 29.28 85.14 -80.34
C LEU A 102 28.29 85.79 -79.35
N ALA A 103 27.67 86.91 -79.72
CA ALA A 103 26.58 87.48 -78.92
C ALA A 103 25.37 86.55 -78.84
N SER A 104 24.98 85.97 -79.99
CA SER A 104 23.82 85.07 -80.09
C SER A 104 24.06 83.66 -79.56
N THR A 105 25.32 83.29 -79.31
CA THR A 105 25.72 81.95 -78.84
C THR A 105 26.27 82.01 -77.41
N GLU A 106 27.55 82.37 -77.21
CA GLU A 106 28.20 82.32 -75.91
C GLU A 106 27.66 83.35 -74.90
N VAL A 107 27.42 84.59 -75.33
CA VAL A 107 26.92 85.66 -74.46
C VAL A 107 25.45 85.39 -74.08
N ALA A 108 24.61 85.05 -75.06
CA ALA A 108 23.22 84.65 -74.83
C ALA A 108 23.11 83.43 -73.93
N THR A 109 23.96 82.42 -74.13
CA THR A 109 24.01 81.23 -73.25
C THR A 109 24.37 81.64 -71.83
N SER A 110 25.45 82.41 -71.64
CA SER A 110 25.90 82.82 -70.30
C SER A 110 24.86 83.67 -69.55
N LEU A 111 24.18 84.59 -70.25
CA LEU A 111 23.05 85.34 -69.69
C LEU A 111 21.86 84.43 -69.35
N GLY A 112 21.59 83.43 -70.18
CA GLY A 112 20.56 82.41 -69.95
C GLY A 112 20.84 81.55 -68.73
N THR A 113 22.09 81.10 -68.55
CA THR A 113 22.51 80.33 -67.37
C THR A 113 22.39 81.15 -66.10
N LEU A 114 22.82 82.42 -66.13
CA LEU A 114 22.64 83.35 -65.01
C LEU A 114 21.16 83.56 -64.66
N LYS A 115 20.29 83.69 -65.66
CA LYS A 115 18.84 83.80 -65.46
C LYS A 115 18.26 82.52 -64.83
N ALA A 116 18.70 81.35 -65.29
CA ALA A 116 18.22 80.07 -64.78
C ALA A 116 18.57 79.89 -63.29
N TYR A 117 19.83 80.10 -62.91
CA TYR A 117 20.24 79.99 -61.51
C TYR A 117 19.65 81.08 -60.63
N MET A 118 19.41 82.28 -61.15
CA MET A 118 18.65 83.31 -60.44
C MET A 118 17.22 82.87 -60.15
N GLY A 119 16.54 82.26 -61.14
CA GLY A 119 15.18 81.73 -60.95
C GLY A 119 15.15 80.61 -59.92
N ILE A 120 16.11 79.69 -59.95
CA ILE A 120 16.24 78.61 -58.95
C ILE A 120 16.47 79.20 -57.55
N LEU A 121 17.35 80.20 -57.41
CA LEU A 121 17.59 80.84 -56.13
C LEU A 121 16.35 81.57 -55.59
N GLN A 122 15.54 82.17 -56.45
CA GLN A 122 14.26 82.78 -56.07
C GLN A 122 13.24 81.75 -55.60
N GLU A 123 13.12 80.62 -56.28
CA GLU A 123 12.21 79.54 -55.87
C GLU A 123 12.66 78.86 -54.57
N SER A 124 13.97 78.76 -54.34
CA SER A 124 14.55 78.19 -53.12
C SER A 124 14.67 79.17 -51.94
N GLY A 125 14.45 80.46 -52.17
CA GLY A 125 14.66 81.53 -51.20
C GLY A 125 13.53 81.64 -50.16
N GLY A 126 13.38 80.63 -49.31
CA GLY A 126 12.32 80.54 -48.30
C GLY A 126 12.54 81.31 -46.99
N GLU A 127 13.68 81.98 -46.79
CA GLU A 127 13.97 82.73 -45.56
C GLU A 127 13.97 84.26 -45.76
N VAL A 128 13.33 84.96 -44.81
CA VAL A 128 13.12 86.42 -44.78
C VAL A 128 14.42 87.24 -44.92
N GLY A 129 15.57 86.67 -44.53
CA GLY A 129 16.89 87.32 -44.66
C GLY A 129 17.51 87.24 -46.05
N ALA A 130 17.22 86.20 -46.83
CA ALA A 130 17.76 86.01 -48.18
C ALA A 130 17.01 86.85 -49.23
N LEU A 131 15.73 87.16 -48.98
CA LEU A 131 14.86 87.88 -49.91
C LEU A 131 15.38 89.29 -50.27
N GLY A 132 15.90 90.04 -49.29
CA GLY A 132 16.47 91.37 -49.55
C GLY A 132 17.75 91.31 -50.40
N PHE A 133 18.55 90.25 -50.23
CA PHE A 133 19.78 90.04 -50.99
C PHE A 133 19.50 89.61 -52.44
N LEU A 134 18.49 88.77 -52.62
CA LEU A 134 18.04 88.31 -53.94
C LEU A 134 17.46 89.45 -54.77
N GLU A 135 16.74 90.39 -54.15
CA GLU A 135 16.22 91.59 -54.82
C GLU A 135 17.36 92.50 -55.32
N GLU A 136 18.39 92.74 -54.51
CA GLU A 136 19.59 93.48 -54.92
C GLU A 136 20.34 92.78 -56.08
N ILE A 137 20.48 91.46 -56.03
CA ILE A 137 21.11 90.67 -57.10
C ILE A 137 20.28 90.73 -58.38
N GLN A 138 18.95 90.70 -58.28
CA GLN A 138 18.04 90.81 -59.41
C GLN A 138 18.16 92.17 -60.09
N VAL A 139 18.22 93.25 -59.31
CA VAL A 139 18.45 94.61 -59.83
C VAL A 139 19.80 94.68 -60.54
N ALA A 140 20.87 94.19 -59.89
CA ALA A 140 22.22 94.19 -60.48
C ALA A 140 22.31 93.34 -61.76
N TYR A 141 21.58 92.23 -61.86
CA TYR A 141 21.48 91.46 -63.10
C TYR A 141 20.70 92.19 -64.19
N GLY A 142 19.64 92.92 -63.83
CA GLY A 142 18.91 93.80 -64.75
C GLY A 142 19.83 94.85 -65.38
N GLU A 143 20.63 95.53 -64.55
CA GLU A 143 21.65 96.48 -64.99
C GLU A 143 22.72 95.82 -65.87
N LEU A 144 23.23 94.67 -65.47
CA LEU A 144 24.20 93.90 -66.24
C LEU A 144 23.64 93.51 -67.61
N ARG A 145 22.42 92.97 -67.66
CA ARG A 145 21.75 92.58 -68.90
C ARG A 145 21.55 93.77 -69.83
N GLN A 146 21.15 94.93 -69.29
CA GLN A 146 20.99 96.15 -70.07
C GLN A 146 22.34 96.62 -70.65
N ALA A 147 23.39 96.63 -69.84
CA ALA A 147 24.74 96.98 -70.29
C ALA A 147 25.27 96.01 -71.36
N VAL A 148 25.02 94.71 -71.23
CA VAL A 148 25.40 93.70 -72.23
C VAL A 148 24.62 93.88 -73.53
N SER A 149 23.33 94.21 -73.44
CA SER A 149 22.51 94.51 -74.62
C SER A 149 23.03 95.73 -75.39
N GLU A 150 23.56 96.74 -74.69
CA GLU A 150 24.17 97.91 -75.32
C GLU A 150 25.46 97.52 -76.08
N VAL A 151 26.29 96.67 -75.50
CA VAL A 151 27.48 96.12 -76.17
C VAL A 151 27.10 95.27 -77.39
N ASP A 152 26.07 94.43 -77.32
CA ASP A 152 25.57 93.65 -78.47
C ASP A 152 25.07 94.55 -79.60
N VAL A 153 24.30 95.61 -79.28
CA VAL A 153 23.80 96.56 -80.28
C VAL A 153 24.95 97.29 -80.98
N LEU A 154 25.96 97.76 -80.23
CA LEU A 154 27.14 98.41 -80.80
C LEU A 154 27.98 97.44 -81.65
N ALA A 155 28.16 96.20 -81.20
CA ALA A 155 28.88 95.16 -81.94
C ALA A 155 28.19 94.82 -83.28
N ARG A 156 26.85 94.73 -83.31
CA ARG A 156 26.07 94.51 -84.55
C ARG A 156 26.12 95.68 -85.52
N GLN A 157 26.37 96.89 -85.03
CA GLN A 157 26.62 98.07 -85.83
C GLN A 157 28.09 98.21 -86.24
N GLU A 158 28.93 97.21 -85.96
CA GLU A 158 30.38 97.17 -86.21
C GLU A 158 31.18 98.27 -85.47
N LEU A 159 30.59 98.89 -84.44
CA LEU A 159 31.19 99.94 -83.61
C LEU A 159 32.04 99.32 -82.48
N TRP A 160 33.08 98.56 -82.85
CA TRP A 160 33.88 97.74 -81.93
C TRP A 160 34.62 98.53 -80.85
N THR A 161 35.10 99.73 -81.17
CA THR A 161 35.78 100.59 -80.18
C THR A 161 34.80 101.10 -79.13
N GLU A 162 33.60 101.51 -79.54
CA GLU A 162 32.55 101.98 -78.64
C GLU A 162 31.97 100.81 -77.81
N ALA A 163 31.82 99.63 -78.42
CA ALA A 163 31.46 98.40 -77.73
C ALA A 163 32.49 98.01 -76.65
N GLY A 164 33.78 98.17 -76.94
CA GLY A 164 34.86 97.97 -75.97
C GLY A 164 34.85 98.98 -74.83
N VAL A 165 34.54 100.25 -75.12
CA VAL A 165 34.35 101.28 -74.09
C VAL A 165 33.13 100.96 -73.22
N ALA A 166 32.01 100.54 -73.82
CA ALA A 166 30.80 100.13 -73.08
C ALA A 166 31.04 98.88 -72.23
N LEU A 167 31.81 97.89 -72.71
CA LEU A 167 32.23 96.74 -71.90
C LEU A 167 33.06 97.19 -70.69
N ALA A 168 34.02 98.10 -70.91
CA ALA A 168 34.90 98.58 -69.85
C ALA A 168 34.21 99.50 -68.83
N GLN A 169 33.31 100.38 -69.27
CA GLN A 169 32.67 101.40 -68.44
C GLN A 169 31.32 100.97 -67.85
N LYS A 170 30.60 100.03 -68.47
CA LYS A 170 29.26 99.62 -68.02
C LYS A 170 29.20 98.16 -67.61
N VAL A 171 29.57 97.22 -68.49
CA VAL A 171 29.44 95.79 -68.20
C VAL A 171 30.40 95.32 -67.11
N ARG A 172 31.69 95.68 -67.17
CA ARG A 172 32.68 95.28 -66.14
C ARG A 172 32.31 95.82 -64.75
N PRO A 173 31.90 97.09 -64.59
CA PRO A 173 31.39 97.60 -63.31
C PRO A 173 30.11 96.89 -62.85
N ALA A 174 29.13 96.69 -63.73
CA ALA A 174 27.89 95.98 -63.38
C ALA A 174 28.15 94.53 -62.95
N ASN A 175 28.99 93.79 -63.69
CA ASN A 175 29.38 92.42 -63.33
C ASN A 175 30.21 92.38 -62.04
N ARG A 176 31.04 93.40 -61.78
CA ARG A 176 31.78 93.52 -60.52
C ARG A 176 30.83 93.77 -59.35
N HIS A 177 29.82 94.63 -59.53
CA HIS A 177 28.80 94.91 -58.52
C HIS A 177 27.98 93.66 -58.20
N MET A 178 27.46 92.98 -59.23
CA MET A 178 26.77 91.69 -59.08
C MET A 178 27.67 90.62 -58.44
N GLY A 179 28.95 90.56 -58.82
CA GLY A 179 29.94 89.66 -58.22
C GLY A 179 30.20 89.94 -56.75
N LEU A 180 30.17 91.21 -56.31
CA LEU A 180 30.29 91.57 -54.89
C LEU A 180 29.07 91.11 -54.09
N LEU A 181 27.87 91.28 -54.65
CA LEU A 181 26.64 90.77 -54.04
C LEU A 181 26.66 89.24 -53.97
N LEU A 182 26.96 88.56 -55.07
CA LEU A 182 27.07 87.10 -55.09
C LEU A 182 28.12 86.57 -54.10
N ARG A 183 29.27 87.24 -53.94
CA ARG A 183 30.26 86.84 -52.91
C ARG A 183 29.74 86.98 -51.49
N ARG A 184 28.95 88.03 -51.21
CA ARG A 184 28.31 88.19 -49.90
C ARG A 184 27.24 87.11 -49.68
N LEU A 185 26.46 86.78 -50.71
CA LEU A 185 25.50 85.68 -50.67
C LEU A 185 26.19 84.33 -50.43
N VAL A 186 27.30 84.06 -51.12
CA VAL A 186 28.13 82.86 -50.91
C VAL A 186 28.66 82.81 -49.47
N GLN A 187 29.20 83.92 -48.95
CA GLN A 187 29.68 83.98 -47.56
C GLN A 187 28.55 83.77 -46.54
N GLN A 188 27.34 84.26 -46.85
CA GLN A 188 26.17 84.05 -46.00
C GLN A 188 25.72 82.59 -46.05
N ALA A 189 25.59 82.01 -47.25
CA ALA A 189 25.22 80.62 -47.45
C ALA A 189 26.24 79.65 -46.81
N ASP A 190 27.53 79.95 -46.89
CA ASP A 190 28.61 79.18 -46.24
C ASP A 190 28.46 79.17 -44.71
N ARG A 191 28.19 80.33 -44.10
CA ARG A 191 27.87 80.41 -42.65
C ARG A 191 26.59 79.67 -42.30
N ASP A 192 25.57 79.73 -43.16
CA ASP A 192 24.30 79.06 -42.91
C ASP A 192 24.44 77.53 -43.01
N VAL A 193 25.29 77.03 -43.90
CA VAL A 193 25.70 75.61 -43.98
C VAL A 193 26.47 75.20 -42.74
N GLU A 194 27.47 75.98 -42.30
CA GLU A 194 28.22 75.70 -41.07
C GLU A 194 27.30 75.68 -39.83
N ALA A 195 26.37 76.63 -39.74
CA ALA A 195 25.39 76.70 -38.67
C ALA A 195 24.42 75.50 -38.70
N ALA A 196 23.96 75.09 -39.88
CA ALA A 196 23.11 73.92 -40.04
C ALA A 196 23.84 72.62 -39.69
N ALA A 197 25.09 72.46 -40.10
CA ALA A 197 25.93 71.32 -39.72
C ALA A 197 26.17 71.26 -38.21
N ALA A 198 26.46 72.40 -37.57
CA ALA A 198 26.61 72.49 -36.12
C ALA A 198 25.32 72.13 -35.39
N SER A 199 24.16 72.63 -35.85
CA SER A 199 22.86 72.31 -35.27
C SER A 199 22.52 70.81 -35.41
N THR A 200 22.84 70.20 -36.56
CA THR A 200 22.65 68.77 -36.82
C THR A 200 23.50 67.94 -35.85
N GLN A 201 24.75 68.31 -35.61
CA GLN A 201 25.61 67.62 -34.65
C GLN A 201 25.08 67.71 -33.21
N VAL A 202 24.51 68.85 -32.82
CA VAL A 202 23.87 69.02 -31.50
C VAL A 202 22.67 68.09 -31.37
N VAL A 203 21.76 68.06 -32.36
CA VAL A 203 20.57 67.19 -32.37
C VAL A 203 20.98 65.71 -32.30
N VAL A 204 21.97 65.28 -33.10
CA VAL A 204 22.48 63.90 -33.08
C VAL A 204 23.09 63.55 -31.72
N ARG A 205 23.86 64.45 -31.10
CA ARG A 205 24.48 64.22 -29.80
C ARG A 205 23.45 64.14 -28.68
N GLU A 206 22.48 65.04 -28.64
CA GLU A 206 21.39 65.02 -27.65
C GLU A 206 20.53 63.76 -27.80
N ALA A 207 20.22 63.36 -29.03
CA ALA A 207 19.56 62.09 -29.32
C ALA A 207 20.37 60.89 -28.79
N ALA A 208 21.67 60.82 -29.09
CA ALA A 208 22.52 59.73 -28.62
C ALA A 208 22.59 59.65 -27.08
N LEU A 209 22.65 60.80 -26.39
CA LEU A 209 22.65 60.85 -24.93
C LEU A 209 21.31 60.40 -24.34
N LEU A 210 20.18 60.84 -24.89
CA LEU A 210 18.86 60.40 -24.45
C LEU A 210 18.67 58.89 -24.60
N LEU A 211 19.14 58.31 -25.71
CA LEU A 211 19.11 56.86 -25.93
C LEU A 211 19.98 56.12 -24.92
N ALA A 212 21.21 56.60 -24.67
CA ALA A 212 22.11 56.00 -23.70
C ALA A 212 21.53 56.02 -22.28
N VAL A 213 20.96 57.16 -21.85
CA VAL A 213 20.30 57.29 -20.55
C VAL A 213 19.14 56.32 -20.43
N LEU A 214 18.29 56.26 -21.45
CA LEU A 214 17.14 55.37 -21.48
C LEU A 214 17.56 53.89 -21.37
N VAL A 215 18.58 53.45 -22.12
CA VAL A 215 19.11 52.08 -22.06
C VAL A 215 19.64 51.75 -20.65
N VAL A 216 20.36 52.67 -20.02
CA VAL A 216 20.86 52.49 -18.65
C VAL A 216 19.70 52.37 -17.67
N LEU A 217 18.69 53.23 -17.80
CA LEU A 217 17.52 53.27 -16.90
C LEU A 217 16.67 52.01 -17.04
N THR A 218 16.41 51.54 -18.27
CA THR A 218 15.71 50.28 -18.53
C THR A 218 16.48 49.09 -17.97
N THR A 219 17.82 49.08 -18.12
CA THR A 219 18.67 47.99 -17.62
C THR A 219 18.69 47.97 -16.09
N ALA A 220 18.79 49.13 -15.44
CA ALA A 220 18.77 49.25 -13.99
C ALA A 220 17.43 48.79 -13.41
N VAL A 221 16.30 49.18 -14.01
CA VAL A 221 14.96 48.73 -13.61
C VAL A 221 14.85 47.21 -13.79
N ALA A 222 15.27 46.66 -14.92
CA ALA A 222 15.25 45.22 -15.17
C ALA A 222 16.10 44.44 -14.15
N LEU A 223 17.30 44.91 -13.83
CA LEU A 223 18.19 44.28 -12.84
C LEU A 223 17.63 44.38 -11.42
N GLY A 224 17.10 45.55 -11.03
CA GLY A 224 16.45 45.74 -9.73
C GLY A 224 15.23 44.84 -9.57
N TRP A 225 14.41 44.74 -10.62
CA TRP A 225 13.24 43.87 -10.64
C TRP A 225 13.62 42.39 -10.56
N ARG A 226 14.63 41.97 -11.34
CA ARG A 226 15.19 40.61 -11.28
C ARG A 226 15.64 40.28 -9.86
N GLN A 227 16.38 41.18 -9.22
CA GLN A 227 16.88 40.96 -7.87
C GLN A 227 15.74 40.85 -6.85
N PHE A 228 14.72 41.69 -6.95
CA PHE A 228 13.56 41.67 -6.07
C PHE A 228 12.78 40.35 -6.16
N VAL A 229 12.45 39.90 -7.37
CA VAL A 229 11.70 38.65 -7.59
C VAL A 229 12.55 37.43 -7.21
N PHE A 230 13.82 37.39 -7.63
CA PHE A 230 14.67 36.22 -7.44
C PHE A 230 15.02 35.98 -5.97
N ARG A 231 15.33 37.03 -5.19
CA ARG A 231 15.63 36.88 -3.76
C ARG A 231 14.41 36.40 -2.98
N GLY A 232 13.22 36.93 -3.29
CA GLY A 232 11.98 36.56 -2.62
C GLY A 232 11.61 35.10 -2.87
N LEU A 233 11.59 34.67 -4.13
CA LEU A 233 11.20 33.29 -4.46
C LEU A 233 12.24 32.25 -4.00
N SER A 234 13.53 32.53 -4.20
CA SER A 234 14.58 31.52 -3.98
C SER A 234 14.73 31.14 -2.51
N LEU A 235 14.53 32.09 -1.58
CA LEU A 235 14.65 31.82 -0.15
C LEU A 235 13.47 30.98 0.33
N SER A 236 12.23 31.41 0.02
CA SER A 236 11.03 30.74 0.51
C SER A 236 10.84 29.33 -0.09
N ILE A 237 11.21 29.12 -1.36
CA ILE A 237 11.19 27.79 -1.97
C ILE A 237 12.24 26.87 -1.32
N SER A 238 13.40 27.41 -0.93
CA SER A 238 14.43 26.62 -0.24
C SER A 238 13.98 26.21 1.15
N GLU A 239 13.37 27.13 1.92
CA GLU A 239 12.79 26.83 3.24
C GLU A 239 11.68 25.78 3.11
N LEU A 240 10.78 25.94 2.15
CA LEU A 240 9.71 24.98 1.89
C LEU A 240 10.27 23.60 1.51
N ARG A 241 11.27 23.54 0.61
CA ARG A 241 11.94 22.30 0.24
C ARG A 241 12.60 21.62 1.45
N GLN A 242 13.33 22.37 2.27
CA GLN A 242 14.03 21.81 3.43
C GLN A 242 13.05 21.31 4.49
N GLY A 243 11.98 22.06 4.76
CA GLY A 243 10.97 21.66 5.73
C GLY A 243 10.16 20.45 5.27
N VAL A 244 9.75 20.40 3.99
CA VAL A 244 9.08 19.22 3.43
C VAL A 244 10.00 17.99 3.47
N ALA A 245 11.30 18.15 3.19
CA ALA A 245 12.25 17.06 3.30
C ALA A 245 12.35 16.51 4.74
N ARG A 246 12.34 17.39 5.75
CA ARG A 246 12.33 16.98 7.17
C ARG A 246 11.07 16.21 7.55
N ILE A 247 9.90 16.74 7.19
CA ILE A 247 8.60 16.07 7.40
C ILE A 247 8.61 14.69 6.74
N SER A 248 9.09 14.59 5.50
CA SER A 248 9.18 13.30 4.78
C SER A 248 10.17 12.30 5.39
N SER A 249 11.16 12.79 6.15
CA SER A 249 12.14 11.94 6.85
C SER A 249 11.67 11.44 8.22
N GLY A 250 10.45 11.82 8.65
CA GLY A 250 9.81 11.32 9.87
C GLY A 250 9.64 12.35 10.98
N ASP A 251 10.16 13.58 10.82
CA ASP A 251 9.96 14.67 11.78
C ASP A 251 8.64 15.41 11.49
N LEU A 252 7.52 14.81 11.93
CA LEU A 252 6.18 15.34 11.69
C LEU A 252 5.81 16.50 12.64
N GLU A 253 6.60 16.76 13.68
CA GLU A 253 6.41 17.90 14.57
C GLU A 253 6.96 19.20 13.98
N TYR A 254 7.85 19.10 13.00
CA TYR A 254 8.43 20.25 12.32
C TYR A 254 7.36 21.04 11.56
N LYS A 255 7.18 22.31 11.96
CA LYS A 255 6.29 23.25 11.26
C LYS A 255 7.08 24.14 10.29
N LEU A 256 6.63 24.18 9.04
CA LEU A 256 7.06 25.14 8.04
C LEU A 256 6.60 26.55 8.45
N ASP A 257 7.53 27.49 8.67
CA ASP A 257 7.25 28.89 8.98
C ASP A 257 7.53 29.79 7.76
N VAL A 258 6.75 29.62 6.70
CA VAL A 258 6.90 30.39 5.46
C VAL A 258 5.89 31.54 5.45
N ARG A 259 6.36 32.78 5.67
CA ARG A 259 5.49 33.99 5.79
C ARG A 259 5.62 34.96 4.62
N THR A 260 5.26 34.53 3.42
CA THR A 260 5.39 35.33 2.19
C THR A 260 4.14 36.17 1.86
N GLY A 261 2.98 35.81 2.38
CA GLY A 261 1.67 36.42 2.12
C GLY A 261 1.12 36.13 0.72
N ASP A 262 1.68 35.12 0.04
CA ASP A 262 1.33 34.69 -1.31
C ASP A 262 1.15 33.17 -1.38
N GLU A 263 1.08 32.61 -2.60
CA GLU A 263 0.80 31.19 -2.82
C GLU A 263 1.81 30.23 -2.14
N VAL A 264 3.02 30.69 -1.80
CA VAL A 264 4.02 29.85 -1.13
C VAL A 264 3.72 29.69 0.36
N GLU A 265 3.14 30.72 1.01
CA GLU A 265 2.64 30.63 2.39
C GLU A 265 1.45 29.68 2.47
N GLU A 266 0.50 29.80 1.53
CA GLU A 266 -0.65 28.88 1.44
C GLU A 266 -0.20 27.42 1.28
N LEU A 267 0.79 27.16 0.42
CA LEU A 267 1.36 25.82 0.26
C LEU A 267 2.05 25.32 1.54
N GLY A 268 2.78 26.20 2.24
CA GLY A 268 3.39 25.87 3.52
C GLY A 268 2.35 25.47 4.59
N ASP A 269 1.24 26.20 4.65
CA ASP A 269 0.12 25.90 5.55
C ASP A 269 -0.57 24.57 5.21
N GLU A 270 -0.77 24.26 3.93
CA GLU A 270 -1.32 22.96 3.52
C GLU A 270 -0.40 21.78 3.89
N PHE A 271 0.91 21.94 3.71
CA PHE A 271 1.88 20.93 4.15
C PHE A 271 1.89 20.74 5.67
N ASN A 272 1.80 21.84 6.45
CA ASN A 272 1.67 21.75 7.90
C ASN A 272 0.43 20.97 8.32
N LYS A 273 -0.71 21.22 7.67
CA LYS A 273 -1.94 20.48 7.92
C LYS A 273 -1.80 18.99 7.59
N MET A 274 -1.18 18.66 6.46
CA MET A 274 -0.92 17.26 6.08
C MET A 274 -0.01 16.55 7.09
N ALA A 275 1.02 17.22 7.60
CA ALA A 275 1.91 16.67 8.62
C ALA A 275 1.15 16.40 9.93
N GLU A 276 0.27 17.31 10.36
CA GLU A 276 -0.59 17.15 11.53
C GLU A 276 -1.57 15.99 11.38
N ASP A 277 -2.26 15.88 10.24
CA ASP A 277 -3.16 14.77 9.94
C ASP A 277 -2.43 13.42 9.95
N LEU A 278 -1.21 13.37 9.37
CA LEU A 278 -0.39 12.17 9.34
C LEU A 278 0.10 11.76 10.73
N ALA A 279 0.54 12.74 11.54
CA ALA A 279 0.93 12.50 12.94
C ALA A 279 -0.23 11.94 13.77
N GLY A 280 -1.44 12.48 13.58
CA GLY A 280 -2.65 11.97 14.21
C GLY A 280 -2.99 10.53 13.79
N LEU A 281 -2.90 10.23 12.50
CA LEU A 281 -3.13 8.87 11.98
C LEU A 281 -2.12 7.86 12.55
N ILE A 282 -0.83 8.19 12.52
CA ILE A 282 0.24 7.33 13.07
C ILE A 282 0.01 7.11 14.56
N GLY A 283 -0.24 8.16 15.35
CA GLY A 283 -0.52 8.02 16.78
C GLY A 283 -1.73 7.12 17.07
N SER A 284 -2.81 7.25 16.29
CA SER A 284 -3.99 6.38 16.44
C SER A 284 -3.73 4.92 16.04
N LEU A 285 -2.84 4.70 15.06
CA LEU A 285 -2.46 3.37 14.60
C LEU A 285 -1.53 2.70 15.62
N GLU A 286 -0.56 3.43 16.15
CA GLU A 286 0.33 2.98 17.22
C GLU A 286 -0.46 2.58 18.47
N GLN A 287 -1.44 3.40 18.88
CA GLN A 287 -2.34 3.06 19.99
C GLN A 287 -3.12 1.77 19.72
N ARG A 288 -3.68 1.59 18.52
CA ARG A 288 -4.40 0.37 18.13
C ARG A 288 -3.48 -0.86 18.11
N VAL A 289 -2.28 -0.73 17.56
CA VAL A 289 -1.28 -1.81 17.51
C VAL A 289 -0.81 -2.18 18.91
N ALA A 290 -0.54 -1.20 19.77
CA ALA A 290 -0.15 -1.43 21.16
C ALA A 290 -1.28 -2.09 21.99
N ALA A 291 -2.53 -1.67 21.80
CA ALA A 291 -3.69 -2.31 22.43
C ALA A 291 -3.87 -3.76 21.95
N ARG A 292 -3.78 -4.00 20.64
CA ARG A 292 -3.86 -5.35 20.05
C ARG A 292 -2.73 -6.25 20.55
N THR A 293 -1.51 -5.72 20.65
CA THR A 293 -0.33 -6.48 21.12
C THR A 293 -0.45 -6.87 22.58
N ARG A 294 -0.90 -5.95 23.46
CA ARG A 294 -1.20 -6.24 24.87
C ARG A 294 -2.30 -7.30 25.02
N GLY A 295 -3.40 -7.17 24.27
CA GLY A 295 -4.48 -8.15 24.29
C GLY A 295 -4.01 -9.55 23.86
N LEU A 296 -3.19 -9.64 22.80
CA LEU A 296 -2.61 -10.90 22.35
C LEU A 296 -1.65 -11.51 23.37
N GLN A 297 -0.85 -10.70 24.07
CA GLN A 297 0.09 -11.20 25.09
C GLN A 297 -0.64 -11.78 26.30
N MET A 298 -1.68 -11.10 26.80
CA MET A 298 -2.52 -11.63 27.89
C MET A 298 -3.26 -12.90 27.47
N ALA A 299 -3.80 -12.93 26.26
CA ALA A 299 -4.49 -14.10 25.73
C ALA A 299 -3.53 -15.29 25.49
N ALA A 300 -2.29 -15.03 25.09
CA ALA A 300 -1.25 -16.06 24.95
C ALA A 300 -0.78 -16.63 26.30
N GLU A 301 -0.75 -15.83 27.36
CA GLU A 301 -0.46 -16.30 28.72
C GLU A 301 -1.59 -17.20 29.26
N VAL A 302 -2.85 -16.80 29.05
CA VAL A 302 -4.03 -17.64 29.38
C VAL A 302 -3.94 -18.95 28.60
N ALA A 303 -3.78 -18.89 27.27
CA ALA A 303 -3.68 -20.08 26.43
C ALA A 303 -2.53 -21.04 26.84
N ARG A 304 -1.38 -20.51 27.29
CA ARG A 304 -0.27 -21.33 27.80
C ARG A 304 -0.62 -22.05 29.10
N ALA A 305 -1.29 -21.40 30.03
CA ALA A 305 -1.76 -22.04 31.26
C ALA A 305 -2.82 -23.12 30.97
N THR A 306 -3.66 -22.89 29.95
CA THR A 306 -4.69 -23.81 29.50
C THR A 306 -4.09 -25.06 28.82
N THR A 307 -3.01 -24.92 28.03
CA THR A 307 -2.42 -26.07 27.29
C THR A 307 -1.79 -27.13 28.21
N SER A 308 -1.50 -26.83 29.49
CA SER A 308 -0.96 -27.80 30.45
C SER A 308 -2.00 -28.73 31.09
N VAL A 309 -3.30 -28.47 30.93
CA VAL A 309 -4.37 -29.26 31.56
C VAL A 309 -5.11 -30.05 30.50
N LEU A 310 -4.86 -31.36 30.46
CA LEU A 310 -5.44 -32.27 29.46
C LEU A 310 -6.85 -32.77 29.82
N VAL A 311 -7.43 -32.32 30.94
CA VAL A 311 -8.78 -32.70 31.39
C VAL A 311 -9.76 -31.55 31.12
N PRO A 312 -10.76 -31.71 30.22
CA PRO A 312 -11.64 -30.62 29.80
C PRO A 312 -12.36 -29.88 30.94
N ASN A 313 -12.76 -30.57 32.01
CA ASN A 313 -13.48 -29.93 33.12
C ASN A 313 -12.55 -29.10 34.04
N GLU A 314 -11.35 -29.61 34.32
CA GLU A 314 -10.35 -28.89 35.13
C GLU A 314 -9.85 -27.65 34.39
N LEU A 315 -9.69 -27.78 33.06
CA LEU A 315 -9.32 -26.70 32.16
C LEU A 315 -10.26 -25.50 32.26
N LEU A 316 -11.57 -25.78 32.19
CA LEU A 316 -12.60 -24.77 32.19
C LEU A 316 -12.63 -24.02 33.53
N GLY A 317 -12.52 -24.74 34.65
CA GLY A 317 -12.44 -24.17 36.00
C GLY A 317 -11.24 -23.22 36.17
N GLN A 318 -10.04 -23.68 35.85
CA GLN A 318 -8.84 -22.85 35.96
C GLN A 318 -8.89 -21.63 35.04
N THR A 319 -9.47 -21.78 33.85
CA THR A 319 -9.61 -20.68 32.90
C THR A 319 -10.51 -19.58 33.46
N VAL A 320 -11.67 -19.91 34.03
CA VAL A 320 -12.57 -18.89 34.60
C VAL A 320 -11.95 -18.20 35.82
N ASP A 321 -11.24 -18.94 36.67
CA ASP A 321 -10.56 -18.36 37.82
C ASP A 321 -9.43 -17.40 37.40
N LEU A 322 -8.61 -17.79 36.42
CA LEU A 322 -7.52 -16.96 35.91
C LEU A 322 -8.04 -15.68 35.23
N VAL A 323 -9.12 -15.78 34.46
CA VAL A 323 -9.77 -14.60 33.84
C VAL A 323 -10.34 -13.70 34.93
N ARG A 324 -10.99 -14.24 35.95
CA ARG A 324 -11.53 -13.44 37.07
C ARG A 324 -10.44 -12.70 37.82
N GLU A 325 -9.36 -13.39 38.19
CA GLU A 325 -8.26 -12.81 38.95
C GLU A 325 -7.47 -11.76 38.15
N ARG A 326 -7.17 -12.04 36.89
CA ARG A 326 -6.34 -11.15 36.05
C ARG A 326 -7.03 -9.85 35.70
N PHE A 327 -8.35 -9.89 35.51
CA PHE A 327 -9.17 -8.75 35.12
C PHE A 327 -9.98 -8.16 36.28
N ASN A 328 -9.78 -8.66 37.51
CA ASN A 328 -10.46 -8.21 38.74
C ASN A 328 -12.00 -8.17 38.59
N LEU A 329 -12.56 -9.26 38.09
CA LEU A 329 -13.99 -9.36 37.78
C LEU A 329 -14.77 -9.94 38.96
N TYR A 330 -16.06 -9.59 39.06
CA TYR A 330 -16.94 -10.15 40.09
C TYR A 330 -17.20 -11.64 39.84
N TYR A 331 -17.55 -11.97 38.59
CA TYR A 331 -17.88 -13.34 38.20
C TYR A 331 -17.49 -13.61 36.74
N VAL A 332 -17.03 -14.83 36.49
CA VAL A 332 -16.78 -15.36 35.14
C VAL A 332 -17.45 -16.73 35.03
N GLY A 333 -18.17 -16.93 33.93
CA GLY A 333 -18.83 -18.20 33.61
C GLY A 333 -18.57 -18.63 32.17
N LEU A 334 -18.33 -19.92 31.96
CA LEU A 334 -18.21 -20.54 30.63
C LEU A 334 -19.39 -21.46 30.38
N PHE A 335 -20.12 -21.17 29.31
CA PHE A 335 -21.24 -21.95 28.80
C PHE A 335 -20.81 -22.67 27.53
N LEU A 336 -21.10 -23.97 27.42
CA LEU A 336 -20.92 -24.74 26.19
C LEU A 336 -22.27 -25.16 25.64
N LEU A 337 -22.39 -25.17 24.31
CA LEU A 337 -23.60 -25.66 23.65
C LEU A 337 -23.74 -27.18 23.80
N ASP A 338 -24.97 -27.64 23.99
CA ASP A 338 -25.31 -29.06 23.87
C ASP A 338 -25.17 -29.56 22.42
N GLU A 339 -25.22 -30.89 22.23
CA GLU A 339 -25.04 -31.51 20.91
C GLU A 339 -26.09 -31.04 19.88
N GLU A 340 -27.30 -30.80 20.37
CA GLU A 340 -28.46 -30.34 19.58
C GLU A 340 -28.48 -28.82 19.37
N ARG A 341 -27.57 -28.08 20.03
CA ARG A 341 -27.42 -26.62 19.99
C ARG A 341 -28.69 -25.86 20.40
N ARG A 342 -29.47 -26.44 21.30
CA ARG A 342 -30.68 -25.82 21.85
C ARG A 342 -30.41 -25.07 23.13
N PHE A 343 -29.44 -25.56 23.93
CA PHE A 343 -29.12 -24.97 25.22
C PHE A 343 -27.63 -24.69 25.37
N ALA A 344 -27.32 -23.53 25.94
CA ALA A 344 -26.03 -23.19 26.48
C ALA A 344 -25.97 -23.64 27.95
N MET A 345 -25.14 -24.63 28.26
CA MET A 345 -25.01 -25.23 29.59
C MET A 345 -23.80 -24.63 30.30
N LEU A 346 -23.95 -24.20 31.56
CA LEU A 346 -22.81 -23.76 32.36
C LEU A 346 -21.89 -24.96 32.64
N ARG A 347 -20.62 -24.83 32.27
CA ARG A 347 -19.61 -25.88 32.45
C ARG A 347 -18.49 -25.48 33.41
N ALA A 348 -18.27 -24.19 33.61
CA ALA A 348 -17.44 -23.66 34.67
C ALA A 348 -17.95 -22.28 35.10
N GLY A 349 -17.84 -21.98 36.38
CA GLY A 349 -18.16 -20.67 36.92
C GLY A 349 -17.36 -20.42 38.20
N THR A 350 -16.95 -19.18 38.42
CA THR A 350 -16.13 -18.81 39.58
C THR A 350 -16.93 -18.71 40.87
N GLY A 351 -16.30 -19.06 42.00
CA GLY A 351 -16.85 -18.90 43.35
C GLY A 351 -18.04 -19.83 43.68
N GLU A 352 -18.66 -19.60 44.84
CA GLU A 352 -19.78 -20.42 45.34
C GLU A 352 -21.01 -20.36 44.43
N ALA A 353 -21.25 -19.20 43.81
CA ALA A 353 -22.34 -19.01 42.84
C ALA A 353 -22.16 -19.91 41.61
N GLY A 354 -20.93 -19.97 41.07
CA GLY A 354 -20.59 -20.85 39.95
C GLY A 354 -20.80 -22.33 40.29
N GLN A 355 -20.32 -22.77 41.45
CA GLN A 355 -20.50 -24.15 41.92
C GLN A 355 -21.98 -24.50 42.10
N SER A 356 -22.74 -23.65 42.77
CA SER A 356 -24.18 -23.86 42.99
C SER A 356 -24.95 -23.94 41.68
N MET A 357 -24.64 -23.10 40.69
CA MET A 357 -25.28 -23.15 39.37
C MET A 357 -24.92 -24.41 38.59
N MET A 358 -23.68 -24.90 38.71
CA MET A 358 -23.27 -26.14 38.06
C MET A 358 -23.96 -27.36 38.67
N GLU A 359 -24.08 -27.43 40.00
CA GLU A 359 -24.81 -28.51 40.69
C GLU A 359 -26.30 -28.54 40.31
N GLN A 360 -26.89 -27.37 40.05
CA GLN A 360 -28.27 -27.23 39.59
C GLN A 360 -28.45 -27.52 38.08
N GLY A 361 -27.36 -27.78 37.34
CA GLY A 361 -27.41 -28.00 35.89
C GLY A 361 -27.88 -26.78 35.11
N HIS A 362 -27.47 -25.58 35.54
CA HIS A 362 -27.91 -24.31 34.97
C HIS A 362 -27.70 -24.26 33.44
N ARG A 363 -28.78 -23.94 32.72
CA ARG A 363 -28.83 -23.92 31.26
C ARG A 363 -29.71 -22.79 30.76
N LEU A 364 -29.32 -22.20 29.63
CA LEU A 364 -30.02 -21.10 28.98
C LEU A 364 -30.35 -21.47 27.55
N GLU A 365 -31.53 -21.10 27.06
CA GLU A 365 -31.95 -21.39 25.69
C GLU A 365 -31.18 -20.54 24.67
N VAL A 366 -30.67 -21.16 23.62
CA VAL A 366 -29.98 -20.46 22.52
C VAL A 366 -30.99 -19.64 21.75
N GLY A 367 -30.71 -18.35 21.58
CA GLY A 367 -31.61 -17.39 20.95
C GLY A 367 -32.74 -16.87 21.84
N GLY A 368 -32.78 -17.30 23.11
CA GLY A 368 -33.71 -16.78 24.11
C GLY A 368 -33.40 -15.34 24.54
N GLU A 369 -34.12 -14.85 25.55
CA GLU A 369 -34.02 -13.47 26.03
C GLU A 369 -32.76 -13.17 26.86
N SER A 370 -32.03 -14.21 27.28
CA SER A 370 -30.79 -14.05 28.04
C SER A 370 -29.64 -13.52 27.18
N MET A 371 -28.69 -12.82 27.80
CA MET A 371 -27.48 -12.34 27.11
C MET A 371 -26.69 -13.49 26.46
N ILE A 372 -26.50 -14.59 27.19
CA ILE A 372 -25.85 -15.80 26.69
C ILE A 372 -26.63 -16.41 25.51
N GLY A 373 -27.96 -16.50 25.62
CA GLY A 373 -28.81 -17.02 24.55
C GLY A 373 -28.70 -16.20 23.27
N TRP A 374 -28.80 -14.88 23.38
CA TRP A 374 -28.64 -13.96 22.25
C TRP A 374 -27.24 -14.05 21.62
N CYS A 375 -26.19 -14.03 22.46
CA CYS A 375 -24.79 -14.08 22.07
C CYS A 375 -24.46 -15.37 21.32
N THR A 376 -24.91 -16.52 21.82
CA THR A 376 -24.67 -17.81 21.19
C THR A 376 -25.40 -17.99 19.86
N ALA A 377 -26.61 -17.42 19.71
CA ALA A 377 -27.40 -17.53 18.48
C ALA A 377 -26.86 -16.67 17.32
N ARG A 378 -26.43 -15.44 17.61
CA ARG A 378 -25.85 -14.53 16.60
C ARG A 378 -24.35 -14.70 16.45
N GLY A 379 -23.73 -15.30 17.46
CA GLY A 379 -22.29 -15.36 17.58
C GLY A 379 -21.68 -13.98 17.75
N GLU A 380 -22.36 -12.99 18.31
CA GLU A 380 -21.85 -11.61 18.50
C GLU A 380 -21.72 -11.28 19.99
N ALA A 381 -20.71 -10.48 20.34
CA ALA A 381 -20.53 -10.01 21.71
C ALA A 381 -21.61 -8.97 22.07
N ARG A 382 -22.05 -8.96 23.33
CA ARG A 382 -23.04 -8.03 23.84
C ARG A 382 -22.69 -7.58 25.25
N ILE A 383 -22.93 -6.31 25.56
CA ILE A 383 -22.84 -5.74 26.90
C ILE A 383 -24.26 -5.37 27.37
N ALA A 384 -24.55 -5.60 28.65
CA ALA A 384 -25.61 -4.93 29.38
C ALA A 384 -24.99 -4.08 30.50
N LEU A 385 -25.40 -2.82 30.57
CA LEU A 385 -24.98 -1.87 31.60
C LEU A 385 -26.22 -1.44 32.39
N ASP A 386 -26.12 -1.35 33.70
CA ASP A 386 -27.14 -0.77 34.58
C ASP A 386 -27.24 0.76 34.37
N ILE A 387 -27.79 1.21 33.24
CA ILE A 387 -27.99 2.62 32.87
C ILE A 387 -29.37 2.81 32.18
N GLY A 388 -30.36 3.37 32.89
CA GLY A 388 -31.64 3.83 32.30
C GLY A 388 -32.81 2.84 32.36
N GLU A 389 -33.91 3.13 31.64
CA GLU A 389 -35.20 2.38 31.68
C GLU A 389 -35.23 1.06 30.85
N GLU A 390 -34.16 0.71 30.14
CA GLU A 390 -34.04 -0.60 29.48
C GLU A 390 -33.18 -1.56 30.30
N VAL A 391 -33.72 -1.97 31.45
CA VAL A 391 -33.12 -3.01 32.30
C VAL A 391 -33.25 -4.35 31.55
N ILE A 392 -32.19 -4.77 30.88
CA ILE A 392 -32.00 -6.19 30.55
C ILE A 392 -31.88 -6.90 31.90
N HIS A 393 -32.78 -7.83 32.17
CA HIS A 393 -32.98 -8.37 33.51
C HIS A 393 -31.75 -9.12 34.03
N PHE A 394 -31.07 -8.56 35.04
CA PHE A 394 -30.05 -9.26 35.84
C PHE A 394 -30.72 -10.23 36.84
N ASP A 395 -31.49 -11.20 36.33
CA ASP A 395 -32.39 -12.05 37.14
C ASP A 395 -31.69 -13.33 37.63
N ASN A 396 -30.49 -13.20 38.20
CA ASN A 396 -29.80 -14.33 38.80
C ASN A 396 -29.71 -14.15 40.32
N PRO A 397 -30.55 -14.84 41.12
CA PRO A 397 -30.53 -14.76 42.58
C PRO A 397 -29.17 -15.11 43.21
N LEU A 398 -28.33 -15.85 42.49
CA LEU A 398 -26.99 -16.25 42.95
C LEU A 398 -25.91 -15.19 42.68
N LEU A 399 -26.21 -14.15 41.88
CA LEU A 399 -25.28 -13.07 41.53
C LEU A 399 -25.96 -11.69 41.70
N PRO A 400 -26.45 -11.36 42.91
CA PRO A 400 -27.31 -10.19 43.16
C PRO A 400 -26.59 -8.85 43.03
N GLU A 401 -25.25 -8.84 43.06
CA GLU A 401 -24.45 -7.62 42.95
C GLU A 401 -24.07 -7.29 41.51
N THR A 402 -24.57 -8.02 40.51
CA THR A 402 -24.26 -7.76 39.10
C THR A 402 -24.88 -6.45 38.64
N ARG A 403 -24.02 -5.52 38.19
CA ARG A 403 -24.43 -4.20 37.67
C ARG A 403 -23.99 -3.95 36.24
N SER A 404 -23.02 -4.73 35.76
CA SER A 404 -22.64 -4.76 34.35
C SER A 404 -22.29 -6.19 33.95
N GLU A 405 -22.70 -6.60 32.76
CA GLU A 405 -22.41 -7.93 32.21
C GLU A 405 -21.95 -7.82 30.75
N MET A 406 -21.01 -8.66 30.36
CA MET A 406 -20.60 -8.86 28.97
C MET A 406 -20.68 -10.35 28.63
N ALA A 407 -21.39 -10.66 27.55
CA ALA A 407 -21.47 -12.00 26.97
C ALA A 407 -20.64 -12.06 25.69
N LEU A 408 -19.70 -12.99 25.64
CA LEU A 408 -18.71 -13.14 24.59
C LEU A 408 -18.83 -14.52 23.93
N PRO A 409 -19.04 -14.61 22.62
CA PRO A 409 -19.14 -15.91 21.94
C PRO A 409 -17.78 -16.62 21.97
N LEU A 410 -17.79 -17.92 22.32
CA LEU A 410 -16.64 -18.80 22.17
C LEU A 410 -16.66 -19.36 20.75
N ARG A 411 -15.72 -18.91 19.91
CA ARG A 411 -15.65 -19.30 18.50
C ARG A 411 -14.42 -20.14 18.22
N SER A 412 -14.62 -21.35 17.69
CA SER A 412 -13.54 -22.19 17.15
C SER A 412 -13.92 -22.66 15.75
N ARG A 413 -12.97 -22.62 14.81
CA ARG A 413 -13.14 -23.09 13.41
C ARG A 413 -14.44 -22.57 12.76
N GLU A 414 -14.66 -21.25 12.87
CA GLU A 414 -15.83 -20.53 12.34
C GLU A 414 -17.19 -20.96 12.92
N ARG A 415 -17.21 -21.68 14.05
CA ARG A 415 -18.44 -22.11 14.73
C ARG A 415 -18.45 -21.60 16.16
N VAL A 416 -19.62 -21.16 16.61
CA VAL A 416 -19.88 -20.88 18.03
C VAL A 416 -19.99 -22.22 18.76
N ILE A 417 -19.13 -22.44 19.75
CA ILE A 417 -19.14 -23.63 20.61
C ILE A 417 -19.77 -23.34 21.98
N GLY A 418 -19.98 -22.08 22.30
CA GLY A 418 -20.45 -21.63 23.61
C GLY A 418 -20.37 -20.11 23.77
N ALA A 419 -20.42 -19.65 25.01
CA ALA A 419 -20.21 -18.26 25.37
C ALA A 419 -19.54 -18.14 26.75
N MET A 420 -18.77 -17.08 26.93
CA MET A 420 -18.19 -16.65 28.21
C MET A 420 -18.97 -15.43 28.69
N THR A 421 -19.43 -15.45 29.94
CA THR A 421 -19.92 -14.24 30.61
C THR A 421 -18.87 -13.72 31.56
N VAL A 422 -18.72 -12.40 31.59
CA VAL A 422 -17.98 -11.68 32.62
C VAL A 422 -18.88 -10.60 33.22
N GLN A 423 -18.82 -10.47 34.54
CA GLN A 423 -19.73 -9.61 35.30
C GLN A 423 -18.94 -8.73 36.27
N SER A 424 -19.49 -7.55 36.55
CA SER A 424 -18.93 -6.56 37.47
C SER A 424 -20.00 -6.03 38.42
N VAL A 425 -19.56 -5.64 39.62
CA VAL A 425 -20.36 -4.92 40.61
C VAL A 425 -20.43 -3.41 40.35
N GLU A 426 -19.63 -2.91 39.41
CA GLU A 426 -19.65 -1.50 39.01
C GLU A 426 -20.67 -1.26 37.89
N GLU A 427 -21.37 -0.13 37.95
CA GLU A 427 -22.19 0.37 36.84
C GLU A 427 -21.28 0.75 35.67
N ALA A 428 -21.70 0.49 34.42
CA ALA A 428 -20.96 0.90 33.24
C ALA A 428 -19.50 0.39 33.18
N ALA A 429 -19.21 -0.77 33.78
CA ALA A 429 -17.84 -1.27 33.95
C ALA A 429 -17.12 -1.67 32.65
N PHE A 430 -17.87 -1.79 31.55
CA PHE A 430 -17.38 -2.27 30.27
C PHE A 430 -17.73 -1.31 29.13
N ASP A 431 -16.77 -1.05 28.26
CA ASP A 431 -16.97 -0.31 27.01
C ASP A 431 -16.69 -1.16 25.75
N GLU A 432 -16.76 -0.55 24.56
CA GLU A 432 -16.48 -1.25 23.30
C GLU A 432 -15.01 -1.73 23.18
N ALA A 433 -14.06 -1.02 23.80
CA ALA A 433 -12.66 -1.41 23.80
C ALA A 433 -12.45 -2.67 24.66
N ASP A 434 -13.17 -2.79 25.76
CA ASP A 434 -13.17 -3.98 26.61
C ASP A 434 -13.71 -5.20 25.87
N ILE A 435 -14.75 -5.06 25.03
CA ILE A 435 -15.22 -6.16 24.16
C ILE A 435 -14.07 -6.67 23.29
N ALA A 436 -13.31 -5.78 22.65
CA ALA A 436 -12.26 -6.20 21.73
C ALA A 436 -11.15 -6.99 22.44
N VAL A 437 -10.78 -6.58 23.67
CA VAL A 437 -9.80 -7.28 24.49
C VAL A 437 -10.36 -8.62 24.97
N MET A 438 -11.55 -8.62 25.56
CA MET A 438 -12.15 -9.81 26.16
C MET A 438 -12.61 -10.83 25.12
N GLN A 439 -13.02 -10.40 23.92
CA GLN A 439 -13.28 -11.29 22.79
C GLN A 439 -12.00 -12.01 22.36
N THR A 440 -10.85 -11.33 22.39
CA THR A 440 -9.57 -11.97 22.07
C THR A 440 -9.25 -13.08 23.09
N VAL A 441 -9.57 -12.86 24.37
CA VAL A 441 -9.45 -13.89 25.42
C VAL A 441 -10.43 -15.04 25.16
N ALA A 442 -11.72 -14.75 24.92
CA ALA A 442 -12.74 -15.75 24.59
C ALA A 442 -12.36 -16.62 23.38
N ASP A 443 -11.81 -16.03 22.33
CA ASP A 443 -11.37 -16.77 21.14
C ASP A 443 -10.24 -17.76 21.48
N GLN A 444 -9.27 -17.37 22.32
CA GLN A 444 -8.20 -18.29 22.76
C GLN A 444 -8.74 -19.40 23.66
N VAL A 445 -9.64 -19.07 24.58
CA VAL A 445 -10.32 -20.05 25.43
C VAL A 445 -11.09 -21.06 24.58
N ALA A 446 -11.81 -20.58 23.55
CA ALA A 446 -12.56 -21.44 22.64
C ALA A 446 -11.67 -22.44 21.91
N VAL A 447 -10.52 -21.99 21.38
CA VAL A 447 -9.54 -22.86 20.72
C VAL A 447 -9.00 -23.92 21.68
N ALA A 448 -8.69 -23.53 22.92
CA ALA A 448 -8.13 -24.46 23.90
C ALA A 448 -9.16 -25.52 24.34
N ILE A 449 -10.42 -25.14 24.52
CA ILE A 449 -11.53 -26.07 24.82
C ILE A 449 -11.72 -27.07 23.67
N ASP A 450 -11.73 -26.59 22.42
CA ASP A 450 -11.90 -27.44 21.24
C ASP A 450 -10.74 -28.44 21.10
N ASN A 451 -9.51 -28.00 21.37
CA ASN A 451 -8.33 -28.88 21.38
C ASN A 451 -8.40 -29.94 22.50
N ALA A 452 -8.77 -29.55 23.72
CA ALA A 452 -8.90 -30.48 24.85
C ALA A 452 -9.99 -31.52 24.60
N ARG A 453 -11.13 -31.10 24.02
CA ARG A 453 -12.20 -32.00 23.61
C ARG A 453 -11.72 -33.00 22.56
N LEU A 454 -11.09 -32.54 21.49
CA LEU A 454 -10.59 -33.40 20.41
C LEU A 454 -9.56 -34.41 20.93
N PHE A 455 -8.71 -33.98 21.86
CA PHE A 455 -7.73 -34.86 22.50
C PHE A 455 -8.42 -35.94 23.35
N ALA A 456 -9.40 -35.57 24.17
CA ALA A 456 -10.17 -36.52 24.98
C ALA A 456 -10.93 -37.53 24.09
N GLU A 457 -11.56 -37.09 23.00
CA GLU A 457 -12.21 -37.97 22.02
C GLU A 457 -11.22 -38.97 21.41
N THR A 458 -10.01 -38.50 21.08
CA THR A 458 -8.94 -39.36 20.53
C THR A 458 -8.47 -40.39 21.54
N GLN A 459 -8.30 -40.01 22.81
CA GLN A 459 -7.91 -40.95 23.87
C GLN A 459 -8.99 -42.00 24.13
N ALA A 460 -10.25 -41.60 24.21
CA ALA A 460 -11.36 -42.52 24.40
C ALA A 460 -11.47 -43.54 23.26
N ALA A 461 -11.31 -43.07 22.01
CA ALA A 461 -11.28 -43.95 20.85
C ALA A 461 -10.09 -44.93 20.87
N LEU A 462 -8.92 -44.49 21.34
CA LEU A 462 -7.76 -45.35 21.50
C LEU A 462 -8.01 -46.44 22.56
N GLU A 463 -8.56 -46.07 23.70
CA GLU A 463 -8.90 -47.02 24.78
C GLU A 463 -9.95 -48.04 24.32
N GLU A 464 -10.97 -47.60 23.59
CA GLU A 464 -11.98 -48.50 23.01
C GLU A 464 -11.33 -49.53 22.07
N VAL A 465 -10.41 -49.09 21.20
CA VAL A 465 -9.65 -49.97 20.31
C VAL A 465 -8.77 -50.94 21.10
N GLU A 466 -8.10 -50.50 22.15
CA GLU A 466 -7.24 -51.36 22.99
C GLU A 466 -8.05 -52.41 23.76
N VAL A 467 -9.19 -52.04 24.33
CA VAL A 467 -10.11 -52.98 25.01
C VAL A 467 -10.66 -54.01 24.02
N ALA A 468 -11.09 -53.56 22.84
CA ALA A 468 -11.56 -54.45 21.78
C ALA A 468 -10.45 -55.40 21.31
N HIS A 469 -9.23 -54.90 21.17
CA HIS A 469 -8.08 -55.71 20.73
C HIS A 469 -7.69 -56.78 21.76
N ARG A 470 -7.64 -56.44 23.06
CA ARG A 470 -7.40 -57.42 24.13
C ARG A 470 -8.48 -58.50 24.17
N ARG A 471 -9.75 -58.12 24.03
CA ARG A 471 -10.86 -59.08 23.93
C ARG A 471 -10.68 -60.03 22.74
N TYR A 472 -10.35 -59.50 21.57
CA TYR A 472 -10.07 -60.28 20.37
C TYR A 472 -8.91 -61.28 20.59
N LEU A 473 -7.78 -60.84 21.16
CA LEU A 473 -6.65 -61.72 21.45
C LEU A 473 -7.03 -62.83 22.42
N ARG A 474 -7.77 -62.53 23.50
CA ARG A 474 -8.24 -63.53 24.46
C ARG A 474 -9.13 -64.57 23.80
N GLU A 475 -10.12 -64.16 23.00
CA GLU A 475 -11.01 -65.07 22.30
C GLU A 475 -10.25 -65.95 21.30
N ALA A 476 -9.33 -65.35 20.54
CA ALA A 476 -8.52 -66.05 19.55
C ALA A 476 -7.61 -67.10 20.19
N TRP A 477 -6.92 -66.77 21.28
CA TRP A 477 -6.07 -67.71 22.01
C TRP A 477 -6.87 -68.77 22.75
N THR A 478 -7.99 -68.41 23.39
CA THR A 478 -8.88 -69.38 24.07
C THR A 478 -9.45 -70.41 23.08
N GLY A 479 -9.80 -69.99 21.86
CA GLY A 479 -10.27 -70.90 20.82
C GLY A 479 -9.15 -71.74 20.18
N TYR A 480 -7.90 -71.23 20.19
CA TYR A 480 -6.75 -71.90 19.58
C TYR A 480 -6.12 -72.95 20.49
N LEU A 481 -5.96 -72.67 21.79
CA LEU A 481 -5.27 -73.56 22.73
C LEU A 481 -5.78 -75.02 22.73
N PRO A 482 -7.10 -75.32 22.66
CA PRO A 482 -7.61 -76.69 22.58
C PRO A 482 -7.20 -77.45 21.31
N THR A 483 -6.73 -76.73 20.29
CA THR A 483 -6.34 -77.31 19.00
C THR A 483 -4.88 -77.75 18.94
N VAL A 484 -4.08 -77.35 19.94
CA VAL A 484 -2.69 -77.72 20.09
C VAL A 484 -2.62 -78.88 21.08
N ARG A 485 -1.86 -79.93 20.75
CA ARG A 485 -1.81 -81.17 21.56
C ARG A 485 -1.10 -80.99 22.91
N GLU A 486 -0.13 -80.08 22.97
CA GLU A 486 0.71 -79.85 24.14
C GLU A 486 0.86 -78.33 24.34
N THR A 487 0.46 -77.83 25.51
CA THR A 487 0.42 -76.41 25.85
C THR A 487 1.44 -76.01 26.92
N SER A 488 2.21 -76.97 27.45
CA SER A 488 3.22 -76.76 28.48
C SER A 488 4.41 -77.70 28.26
N TYR A 489 5.61 -77.20 28.53
CA TYR A 489 6.86 -77.96 28.47
C TYR A 489 7.75 -77.55 29.65
N GLU A 490 8.37 -78.53 30.30
CA GLU A 490 9.37 -78.31 31.35
C GLU A 490 10.65 -79.07 31.01
N THR A 491 11.80 -78.39 31.04
CA THR A 491 13.09 -79.01 30.72
C THR A 491 13.86 -79.36 31.98
N GLY A 492 13.74 -80.62 32.42
CA GLY A 492 14.66 -81.24 33.39
C GLY A 492 15.66 -82.22 32.78
N HIS A 493 15.31 -82.91 31.67
CA HIS A 493 16.12 -83.89 30.91
C HIS A 493 15.57 -84.01 29.46
N PRO A 494 16.29 -84.61 28.48
CA PRO A 494 15.86 -84.64 27.08
C PRO A 494 14.54 -85.42 26.90
N GLY A 495 13.50 -84.75 26.39
CA GLY A 495 12.15 -85.30 26.25
C GLY A 495 11.18 -84.79 27.32
N ALA A 496 11.00 -83.46 27.39
CA ALA A 496 10.14 -82.77 28.33
C ALA A 496 8.73 -83.41 28.41
N ALA A 497 8.34 -83.86 29.60
CA ALA A 497 6.97 -84.27 29.89
C ALA A 497 6.10 -83.00 30.06
N PRO A 498 4.81 -83.03 29.66
CA PRO A 498 3.90 -81.92 29.92
C PRO A 498 3.80 -81.67 31.43
N LEU A 499 3.87 -80.39 31.83
CA LEU A 499 3.49 -79.98 33.19
C LEU A 499 2.04 -80.42 33.39
N GLY A 500 1.79 -81.28 34.37
CA GLY A 500 0.43 -81.60 34.80
C GLY A 500 -0.29 -80.38 35.40
N ASP A 501 -1.46 -80.58 36.01
CA ASP A 501 -2.28 -79.49 36.60
C ASP A 501 -1.63 -78.77 37.81
N THR A 502 -0.36 -79.06 38.14
CA THR A 502 0.38 -78.44 39.24
C THR A 502 0.76 -77.00 38.89
N MET A 503 -0.18 -76.08 39.03
CA MET A 503 0.06 -74.63 38.91
C MET A 503 1.02 -74.19 40.02
N LEU A 504 2.31 -73.98 39.68
CA LEU A 504 3.30 -73.38 40.57
C LEU A 504 2.72 -72.10 41.18
N SER A 505 2.84 -71.93 42.50
CA SER A 505 2.27 -70.79 43.26
C SER A 505 2.69 -69.42 42.70
N GLY A 506 3.87 -69.35 42.07
CA GLY A 506 4.40 -68.17 41.39
C GLY A 506 3.68 -67.72 40.12
N ILE A 507 3.02 -68.64 39.40
CA ILE A 507 2.35 -68.34 38.12
C ILE A 507 1.18 -67.39 38.34
N ARG A 508 0.36 -67.62 39.39
CA ARG A 508 -0.78 -66.75 39.70
C ARG A 508 -0.33 -65.33 40.03
N GLN A 509 0.75 -65.19 40.79
CA GLN A 509 1.25 -63.89 41.23
C GLN A 509 1.91 -63.11 40.09
N ALA A 510 2.64 -63.78 39.18
CA ALA A 510 3.21 -63.16 37.98
C ALA A 510 2.12 -62.69 37.00
N VAL A 511 1.02 -63.46 36.87
CA VAL A 511 -0.15 -63.08 36.06
C VAL A 511 -0.88 -61.88 36.66
N GLU A 512 -1.07 -61.85 37.97
CA GLU A 512 -1.72 -60.73 38.67
C GLU A 512 -0.91 -59.43 38.59
N ARG A 513 0.43 -59.51 38.66
CA ARG A 513 1.31 -58.33 38.60
C ARG A 513 1.71 -57.91 37.19
N GLN A 514 1.43 -58.72 36.17
CA GLN A 514 1.83 -58.49 34.77
C GLN A 514 3.33 -58.15 34.57
N SER A 515 4.20 -58.68 35.42
CA SER A 515 5.65 -58.40 35.42
C SER A 515 6.42 -59.66 35.81
N ALA A 516 7.70 -59.76 35.43
CA ALA A 516 8.52 -60.86 35.90
C ALA A 516 8.74 -60.79 37.42
N MET A 517 8.77 -61.96 38.05
CA MET A 517 8.87 -62.09 39.49
C MET A 517 9.78 -63.24 39.89
N ALA A 518 10.70 -62.94 40.82
CA ALA A 518 11.41 -63.94 41.59
C ALA A 518 10.57 -64.36 42.80
N LEU A 519 10.37 -65.65 42.99
CA LEU A 519 9.73 -66.24 44.15
C LEU A 519 10.61 -67.32 44.76
N THR A 520 10.72 -67.32 46.08
CA THR A 520 11.34 -68.41 46.83
C THR A 520 10.23 -69.23 47.48
N VAL A 521 10.20 -70.53 47.21
CA VAL A 521 9.25 -71.48 47.80
C VAL A 521 10.03 -72.35 48.79
N ASN A 522 9.79 -72.12 50.08
CA ASN A 522 10.38 -72.93 51.13
C ASN A 522 9.70 -74.31 51.12
N GLY A 523 10.49 -75.38 51.18
CA GLY A 523 9.95 -76.74 51.22
C GLY A 523 9.27 -77.04 52.56
N ASP A 524 8.15 -77.77 52.55
CA ASP A 524 7.54 -78.34 53.76
C ASP A 524 8.41 -79.50 54.30
N GLU A 525 8.16 -79.95 55.54
CA GLU A 525 8.96 -81.00 56.23
C GLU A 525 9.25 -82.24 55.35
N GLY A 526 10.42 -82.27 54.72
CA GLY A 526 10.90 -83.37 53.87
C GLY A 526 11.11 -83.02 52.38
N GLU A 527 10.69 -81.85 51.91
CA GLU A 527 10.94 -81.36 50.54
C GLU A 527 12.05 -80.29 50.53
N MET A 528 12.87 -80.26 49.47
CA MET A 528 13.85 -79.19 49.25
C MET A 528 13.13 -77.97 48.69
N GLY A 529 13.35 -76.79 49.28
CA GLY A 529 12.84 -75.53 48.74
C GLY A 529 13.53 -75.16 47.43
N TYR A 530 12.88 -74.32 46.63
CA TYR A 530 13.36 -73.89 45.31
C TYR A 530 13.13 -72.40 45.09
N SER A 531 13.93 -71.79 44.22
CA SER A 531 13.79 -70.42 43.76
C SER A 531 13.31 -70.41 42.31
N THR A 532 12.28 -69.61 41.98
CA THR A 532 11.73 -69.54 40.63
C THR A 532 11.65 -68.11 40.13
N LEU A 533 11.99 -67.91 38.87
CA LEU A 533 11.80 -66.66 38.14
C LEU A 533 10.73 -66.88 37.08
N VAL A 534 9.62 -66.17 37.20
CA VAL A 534 8.44 -66.34 36.36
C VAL A 534 8.12 -65.04 35.63
N ALA A 535 7.96 -65.09 34.31
CA ALA A 535 7.60 -63.97 33.47
C ALA A 535 6.32 -64.27 32.66
N PRO A 536 5.33 -63.37 32.65
CA PRO A 536 4.15 -63.55 31.80
C PRO A 536 4.52 -63.40 30.33
N ILE A 537 3.98 -64.29 29.48
CA ILE A 537 4.03 -64.14 28.03
C ILE A 537 2.83 -63.28 27.64
N ALA A 538 3.05 -61.97 27.53
CA ALA A 538 2.01 -61.00 27.24
C ALA A 538 2.14 -60.45 25.81
N LEU A 539 1.03 -60.40 25.09
CA LEU A 539 0.93 -59.77 23.79
C LEU A 539 -0.01 -58.57 23.89
N ARG A 540 0.54 -57.36 23.74
CA ARG A 540 -0.23 -56.10 23.77
C ARG A 540 -1.14 -55.99 25.01
N GLY A 541 -0.60 -56.35 26.17
CA GLY A 541 -1.29 -56.28 27.46
C GLY A 541 -2.22 -57.45 27.78
N GLU A 542 -2.40 -58.41 26.87
CA GLU A 542 -3.12 -59.66 27.12
C GLU A 542 -2.14 -60.80 27.41
N ILE A 543 -2.33 -61.50 28.54
CA ILE A 543 -1.48 -62.63 28.92
C ILE A 543 -1.96 -63.88 28.20
N ILE A 544 -1.09 -64.47 27.39
CA ILE A 544 -1.38 -65.67 26.58
C ILE A 544 -0.65 -66.92 27.11
N GLY A 545 0.24 -66.75 28.08
CA GLY A 545 0.99 -67.83 28.71
C GLY A 545 1.94 -67.32 29.78
N VAL A 546 2.77 -68.22 30.31
CA VAL A 546 3.77 -67.92 31.33
C VAL A 546 5.05 -68.69 31.04
N LEU A 547 6.20 -68.04 31.24
CA LEU A 547 7.52 -68.63 31.16
C LEU A 547 8.13 -68.65 32.56
N GLY A 548 8.67 -69.79 32.98
CA GLY A 548 9.30 -69.94 34.30
C GLY A 548 10.67 -70.58 34.19
N ILE A 549 11.59 -70.15 35.05
CA ILE A 549 12.87 -70.80 35.32
C ILE A 549 12.83 -71.19 36.80
N TYR A 550 13.33 -72.38 37.13
CA TYR A 550 13.47 -72.86 38.50
C TYR A 550 14.94 -73.15 38.80
N ASP A 551 15.34 -72.96 40.06
CA ASP A 551 16.63 -73.29 40.63
C ASP A 551 16.37 -74.05 41.95
N ASP A 552 17.02 -75.20 42.12
CA ASP A 552 16.87 -76.05 43.31
C ASP A 552 17.54 -75.43 44.55
N ASP A 553 18.31 -74.35 44.38
CA ASP A 553 18.86 -73.57 45.50
C ASP A 553 17.84 -72.50 45.97
N GLU A 554 17.21 -72.76 47.11
CA GLU A 554 16.32 -71.81 47.79
C GLU A 554 17.00 -70.47 48.13
N ALA A 555 18.34 -70.46 48.31
CA ALA A 555 19.11 -69.25 48.58
C ALA A 555 19.46 -68.45 47.31
N ARG A 556 19.07 -68.93 46.12
CA ARG A 556 19.32 -68.24 44.86
C ARG A 556 18.64 -66.87 44.84
N GLN A 557 19.45 -65.83 44.68
CA GLN A 557 19.00 -64.48 44.38
C GLN A 557 19.07 -64.24 42.88
N TRP A 558 17.95 -63.86 42.29
CA TRP A 558 17.86 -63.45 40.88
C TRP A 558 18.33 -62.01 40.74
N THR A 559 19.19 -61.77 39.77
CA THR A 559 19.71 -60.43 39.47
C THR A 559 18.75 -59.66 38.54
N ASP A 560 18.80 -58.32 38.56
CA ASP A 560 17.99 -57.49 37.66
C ASP A 560 18.26 -57.80 36.18
N ASP A 561 19.49 -58.16 35.82
CA ASP A 561 19.86 -58.58 34.46
C ASP A 561 19.15 -59.88 34.05
N GLU A 562 19.02 -60.85 34.98
CA GLU A 562 18.33 -62.12 34.72
C GLU A 562 16.82 -61.93 34.57
N ILE A 563 16.24 -61.02 35.37
CA ILE A 563 14.84 -60.60 35.25
C ILE A 563 14.61 -59.94 33.88
N ALA A 564 15.48 -59.01 33.46
CA ALA A 564 15.37 -58.37 32.16
C ALA A 564 15.51 -59.35 30.99
N ILE A 565 16.36 -60.37 31.12
CA ILE A 565 16.53 -61.41 30.09
C ILE A 565 15.25 -62.24 29.94
N ILE A 566 14.66 -62.74 31.04
CA ILE A 566 13.44 -63.56 30.94
C ILE A 566 12.27 -62.75 30.40
N GLU A 567 12.17 -61.45 30.73
CA GLU A 567 11.15 -60.55 30.17
C GLU A 567 11.31 -60.37 28.67
N ALA A 568 12.53 -60.11 28.19
CA ALA A 568 12.82 -59.97 26.77
C ALA A 568 12.57 -61.28 25.99
N VAL A 569 12.82 -62.43 26.61
CA VAL A 569 12.50 -63.74 26.03
C VAL A 569 10.99 -63.96 25.98
N ALA A 570 10.26 -63.68 27.06
CA ALA A 570 8.81 -63.81 27.12
C ALA A 570 8.12 -62.92 26.07
N GLU A 571 8.59 -61.68 25.85
CA GLU A 571 8.07 -60.78 24.81
C GLU A 571 8.30 -61.35 23.39
N ARG A 572 9.51 -61.84 23.10
CA ARG A 572 9.82 -62.46 21.80
C ARG A 572 9.01 -63.74 21.57
N LEU A 573 8.79 -64.52 22.62
CA LEU A 573 7.94 -65.72 22.58
C LEU A 573 6.49 -65.35 22.29
N ALA A 574 5.96 -64.27 22.88
CA ALA A 574 4.60 -63.81 22.60
C ALA A 574 4.40 -63.50 21.11
N LEU A 575 5.34 -62.77 20.50
CA LEU A 575 5.30 -62.45 19.07
C LEU A 575 5.44 -63.69 18.17
N ALA A 576 6.35 -64.59 18.52
CA ALA A 576 6.55 -65.83 17.78
C ALA A 576 5.32 -66.75 17.87
N ALA A 577 4.73 -66.87 19.06
CA ALA A 577 3.54 -67.66 19.31
C ALA A 577 2.34 -67.12 18.52
N GLU A 578 2.15 -65.80 18.46
CA GLU A 578 1.08 -65.18 17.65
C GLU A 578 1.29 -65.41 16.15
N ASN A 579 2.52 -65.25 15.65
CA ASN A 579 2.83 -65.52 14.24
C ASN A 579 2.55 -66.98 13.89
N LEU A 580 2.88 -67.93 14.76
CA LEU A 580 2.60 -69.35 14.58
C LEU A 580 1.10 -69.64 14.62
N ARG A 581 0.38 -69.05 15.57
CA ARG A 581 -1.09 -69.16 15.67
C ARG A 581 -1.77 -68.67 14.40
N LEU A 582 -1.41 -67.48 13.92
CA LEU A 582 -1.95 -66.89 12.69
C LEU A 582 -1.62 -67.74 11.45
N LEU A 583 -0.42 -68.31 11.40
CA LEU A 583 -0.02 -69.21 10.32
C LEU A 583 -0.86 -70.50 10.33
N ASP A 584 -1.02 -71.15 11.49
CA ASP A 584 -1.82 -72.37 11.61
C ASP A 584 -3.30 -72.11 11.30
N GLU A 585 -3.87 -71.02 11.82
CA GLU A 585 -5.24 -70.60 11.52
C GLU A 585 -5.44 -70.39 10.00
N THR A 586 -4.51 -69.70 9.34
CA THR A 586 -4.52 -69.48 7.90
C THR A 586 -4.43 -70.81 7.13
N GLN A 587 -3.57 -71.72 7.56
CA GLN A 587 -3.40 -73.04 6.93
C GLN A 587 -4.65 -73.93 7.10
N ARG A 588 -5.26 -73.93 8.29
CA ARG A 588 -6.51 -74.65 8.57
C ARG A 588 -7.65 -74.10 7.74
N ARG A 589 -7.79 -72.77 7.65
CA ARG A 589 -8.79 -72.11 6.82
C ARG A 589 -8.61 -72.47 5.35
N ALA A 590 -7.40 -72.37 4.81
CA ALA A 590 -7.09 -72.74 3.43
C ALA A 590 -7.34 -74.23 3.15
N THR A 591 -7.06 -75.11 4.11
CA THR A 591 -7.30 -76.55 3.99
C THR A 591 -8.80 -76.84 3.99
N ARG A 592 -9.57 -76.20 4.87
CA ARG A 592 -11.04 -76.30 4.89
C ARG A 592 -11.66 -75.81 3.58
N GLU A 593 -11.24 -74.66 3.07
CA GLU A 593 -11.73 -74.11 1.80
C GLU A 593 -11.37 -75.02 0.61
N ARG A 594 -10.14 -75.57 0.57
CA ARG A 594 -9.74 -76.57 -0.44
C ARG A 594 -10.62 -77.82 -0.38
N LEU A 595 -10.90 -78.36 0.81
CA LEU A 595 -11.77 -79.53 0.98
C LEU A 595 -13.20 -79.24 0.50
N VAL A 596 -13.79 -78.12 0.92
CA VAL A 596 -15.13 -77.71 0.49
C VAL A 596 -15.20 -77.55 -1.03
N SER A 597 -14.20 -76.91 -1.63
CA SER A 597 -14.11 -76.71 -3.08
C SER A 597 -13.99 -78.05 -3.82
N GLN A 598 -13.14 -78.97 -3.35
CA GLN A 598 -12.98 -80.30 -3.94
C GLN A 598 -14.27 -81.13 -3.88
N ILE A 599 -14.96 -81.15 -2.72
CA ILE A 599 -16.25 -81.83 -2.57
C ILE A 599 -17.27 -81.23 -3.55
N THR A 600 -17.38 -79.90 -3.58
CA THR A 600 -18.32 -79.19 -4.46
C THR A 600 -18.04 -79.45 -5.94
N ALA A 601 -16.78 -79.48 -6.35
CA ALA A 601 -16.38 -79.78 -7.73
C ALA A 601 -16.76 -81.22 -8.13
N ARG A 602 -16.54 -82.20 -7.25
CA ARG A 602 -16.94 -83.61 -7.49
C ARG A 602 -18.45 -83.77 -7.55
N VAL A 603 -19.19 -83.08 -6.68
CA VAL A 603 -20.65 -83.03 -6.70
C VAL A 603 -21.16 -82.44 -8.02
N ARG A 604 -20.60 -81.31 -8.49
CA ARG A 604 -21.01 -80.67 -9.77
C ARG A 604 -20.63 -81.45 -11.02
N ALA A 605 -19.67 -82.36 -10.95
CA ALA A 605 -19.24 -83.17 -12.10
C ALA A 605 -20.27 -84.24 -12.51
N SER A 606 -21.23 -84.55 -11.63
CA SER A 606 -22.35 -85.44 -11.94
C SER A 606 -23.59 -84.64 -12.37
N MET A 607 -24.31 -85.10 -13.39
CA MET A 607 -25.59 -84.52 -13.84
C MET A 607 -26.81 -85.26 -13.29
N ASP A 608 -26.61 -86.34 -12.53
CA ASP A 608 -27.67 -87.17 -11.94
C ASP A 608 -27.79 -86.93 -10.43
N VAL A 609 -29.01 -86.67 -9.95
CA VAL A 609 -29.29 -86.31 -8.56
C VAL A 609 -28.92 -87.45 -7.60
N ASP A 610 -29.19 -88.70 -7.95
CA ASP A 610 -28.86 -89.85 -7.11
C ASP A 610 -27.33 -89.99 -6.96
N THR A 611 -26.60 -89.84 -8.07
CA THR A 611 -25.13 -89.88 -8.09
C THR A 611 -24.53 -88.69 -7.32
N ILE A 612 -25.14 -87.51 -7.39
CA ILE A 612 -24.73 -86.32 -6.62
C ILE A 612 -24.82 -86.59 -5.11
N LEU A 613 -25.97 -87.09 -4.64
CA LEU A 613 -26.22 -87.37 -3.22
C LEU A 613 -25.28 -88.45 -2.68
N GLN A 614 -25.11 -89.55 -3.41
CA GLN A 614 -24.18 -90.61 -3.02
C GLN A 614 -22.73 -90.13 -2.97
N THR A 615 -22.31 -89.31 -3.94
CA THR A 615 -20.96 -88.74 -3.99
C THR A 615 -20.75 -87.75 -2.86
N ALA A 616 -21.72 -86.87 -2.60
CA ALA A 616 -21.64 -85.88 -1.52
C ALA A 616 -21.46 -86.55 -0.15
N VAL A 617 -22.29 -87.53 0.18
CA VAL A 617 -22.20 -88.26 1.47
C VAL A 617 -20.89 -89.01 1.62
N ARG A 618 -20.45 -89.70 0.56
CA ARG A 618 -19.21 -90.48 0.58
C ARG A 618 -18.00 -89.59 0.77
N GLU A 619 -17.95 -88.47 0.06
CA GLU A 619 -16.83 -87.53 0.14
C GLU A 619 -16.87 -86.72 1.45
N LEU A 620 -18.04 -86.39 1.99
CA LEU A 620 -18.18 -85.79 3.32
C LEU A 620 -17.72 -86.75 4.43
N GLY A 621 -18.16 -88.01 4.41
CA GLY A 621 -17.75 -89.02 5.40
C GLY A 621 -16.23 -89.25 5.38
N ARG A 622 -15.63 -89.33 4.19
CA ARG A 622 -14.16 -89.41 4.04
C ARG A 622 -13.44 -88.17 4.52
N ALA A 623 -13.93 -86.98 4.17
CA ALA A 623 -13.27 -85.72 4.51
C ALA A 623 -13.33 -85.42 6.03
N LEU A 624 -14.39 -85.85 6.71
CA LEU A 624 -14.58 -85.64 8.15
C LEU A 624 -14.09 -86.83 9.00
N GLY A 625 -13.64 -87.92 8.38
CA GLY A 625 -13.20 -89.12 9.08
C GLY A 625 -14.31 -89.80 9.89
N THR A 626 -15.56 -89.70 9.43
CA THR A 626 -16.71 -90.28 10.14
C THR A 626 -17.10 -91.62 9.53
N ASP A 627 -17.42 -92.59 10.39
CA ASP A 627 -17.84 -93.93 9.96
C ASP A 627 -19.21 -93.93 9.27
N ARG A 628 -20.01 -92.89 9.50
CA ARG A 628 -21.35 -92.73 8.95
C ARG A 628 -21.57 -91.29 8.51
N ALA A 629 -22.14 -91.12 7.33
CA ALA A 629 -22.69 -89.89 6.83
C ALA A 629 -24.00 -90.24 6.09
N PHE A 630 -24.98 -89.34 6.09
CA PHE A 630 -26.23 -89.53 5.36
C PHE A 630 -26.67 -88.21 4.73
N VAL A 631 -27.46 -88.30 3.66
CA VAL A 631 -28.14 -87.16 3.05
C VAL A 631 -29.56 -87.57 2.75
N GLN A 632 -30.50 -86.68 3.01
CA GLN A 632 -31.91 -86.89 2.73
C GLN A 632 -32.50 -85.61 2.16
N LEU A 633 -33.15 -85.71 1.00
CA LEU A 633 -33.93 -84.63 0.44
C LEU A 633 -35.40 -84.86 0.86
N SER A 634 -35.95 -83.93 1.64
CA SER A 634 -37.35 -83.98 2.07
C SER A 634 -37.90 -82.58 2.23
N THR A 635 -39.18 -82.39 1.89
CA THR A 635 -39.91 -81.17 2.29
C THR A 635 -40.18 -81.18 3.79
N GLY A 636 -40.16 -80.03 4.46
CA GLY A 636 -40.08 -79.91 5.94
C GLY A 636 -41.02 -80.78 6.80
N ALA A 637 -42.17 -81.23 6.28
CA ALA A 637 -43.08 -82.14 6.97
C ALA A 637 -42.62 -83.62 6.97
N GLN A 638 -41.85 -84.07 5.98
CA GLN A 638 -41.36 -85.46 5.86
C GLN A 638 -40.03 -85.69 6.59
N ALA A 639 -39.26 -84.62 6.85
CA ALA A 639 -37.98 -84.70 7.56
C ALA A 639 -38.15 -85.20 9.00
N GLN A 640 -39.18 -84.74 9.71
CA GLN A 640 -39.41 -85.07 11.11
C GLN A 640 -39.75 -86.54 11.34
N SER A 641 -40.50 -87.19 10.43
CA SER A 641 -40.83 -88.62 10.54
C SER A 641 -39.64 -89.54 10.22
N ALA A 642 -38.68 -89.07 9.42
CA ALA A 642 -37.50 -89.86 9.05
C ALA A 642 -36.41 -89.84 10.12
N THR A 643 -36.23 -88.72 10.83
CA THR A 643 -35.26 -88.60 11.93
C THR A 643 -35.60 -89.56 13.08
N THR A 644 -36.89 -89.70 13.43
CA THR A 644 -37.34 -90.60 14.51
C THR A 644 -37.10 -92.08 14.19
N ALA A 645 -37.21 -92.47 12.91
CA ALA A 645 -36.93 -93.83 12.47
C ALA A 645 -35.42 -94.14 12.42
N ALA A 646 -34.59 -93.16 12.07
CA ALA A 646 -33.13 -93.32 12.04
C ALA A 646 -32.54 -93.48 13.45
N GLU A 647 -33.03 -92.72 14.44
CA GLU A 647 -32.61 -92.83 15.85
C GLU A 647 -32.98 -94.19 16.46
N GLN A 648 -34.13 -94.76 16.11
CA GLN A 648 -34.53 -96.11 16.57
C GLN A 648 -33.66 -97.22 15.96
N SER A 649 -33.27 -97.12 14.69
CA SER A 649 -32.42 -98.13 14.04
C SER A 649 -30.94 -98.08 14.47
N GLY A 650 -30.47 -96.94 14.98
CA GLY A 650 -29.09 -96.75 15.44
C GLY A 650 -28.81 -97.46 16.76
N ASN A 651 -29.83 -97.67 17.59
CA ASN A 651 -29.71 -98.23 18.93
C ASN A 651 -29.74 -99.78 18.97
N GLU A 652 -30.12 -100.44 17.88
CA GLU A 652 -30.22 -101.91 17.81
C GLU A 652 -28.95 -102.62 17.27
N ARG A 653 -27.85 -101.87 17.03
CA ARG A 653 -26.58 -102.43 16.52
C ARG A 653 -25.34 -102.13 17.38
N GLN A 654 -25.51 -101.84 18.67
CA GLN A 654 -24.43 -101.81 19.66
C GLN A 654 -24.31 -103.14 20.42
#